data_AF-A0A3G9JYY7-F1
#
_entry.id   AF-A0A3G9JYY7-F1
#
_cell.length_a   1.000
_cell.length_b   1.000
_cell.length_c   1.000
_cell.angle_alpha   90.00
_cell.angle_beta   90.00
_cell.angle_gamma   90.00
#
_symmetry.space_group_name_H-M   'P 1'
#
loop_
_entity.id
_entity.type
_entity.pdbx_description
1 polymer ?
#
loop_
_entity_poly.entity_id
_entity_poly.type
_entity_poly.pdbx_seq_one_letter_code
_entity_poly.pdbx_strand_id
1 'polypeptide(L)'
;MPPVDPRRIVPQSETLNQLPLPALDLTKTFSLNSLPGANHTIYLDFNGHTTTGTTWNTAFGKSSIVTPAFDLDGNTAAFSTSELERIQYIWQRVVEDFSPFNVNVTTQEPTLDRLIKSSTTDTAWGVRVAIGGSSFDWLGAGAGGVAYVGSFNWNSDTPTFVFSTQTLSDEKYTADAISHEVGHTLGLNHDGRTIPSEEYYDGHGSGETGWGPIMGSGYYQNLTQWSKGEYLAANNTEDDLAIITTQNGFGYRVDDTGNTLATAKALTVSGTAVSASGIIERNTDVDFFSFTTAAGPISLTVTPSGRSPNLDILAELYNSAGVLVASSNPADFLAASISATVGAGTYYLKVDGVGKGDPLGTGYTDYGSLGQYAITGSIISGTKSISIAKTTDGKEAGPVSSVFTLTRTGDLSSALTVNYTLAGTATPGVDYTGTTPNTVSFLAGSPTATITLPTIDDSVVDPSETIITKITAPTGYTISGSDTATATIVDNDGGGGNIFSNPNPISIDDESSGGTNPYPSTISVSGLSGNINNLKVTINNVSHTWIGDVDILLVGPTGAKSILMSDIGEALSVSGVNLTFDTSATTLIDDSNVGTSGSYKPNDIDSGDGDFFDSPAPVGPYKADLSVFNNTSGNGTWSLYAFDDYQFLDVGSIAGGWSLTIGTAAPTKSISIAKTTDGKEAGSVSSVFTLTRTGDLSSALTVNYTLAGTATPGVDYTGTTPNTVTFLALSPTATITRPLA
;
A
#
# COMPACT_ATOMS: atom_id res chain seq x y z
N MET A 1 -10.39 50.85 13.25
CA MET A 1 -9.05 51.18 12.73
C MET A 1 -8.90 52.64 12.24
N PRO A 2 -7.80 53.36 12.53
CA PRO A 2 -7.54 54.72 12.04
C PRO A 2 -7.26 54.76 10.53
N PRO A 3 -7.43 55.91 9.84
CA PRO A 3 -6.97 56.09 8.46
C PRO A 3 -5.46 55.90 8.32
N VAL A 4 -5.01 55.47 7.14
CA VAL A 4 -3.57 55.40 6.81
C VAL A 4 -2.98 56.81 6.84
N ASP A 5 -1.81 56.96 7.47
CA ASP A 5 -1.04 58.20 7.40
C ASP A 5 -0.20 58.19 6.11
N PRO A 6 -0.51 59.03 5.11
CA PRO A 6 0.21 59.02 3.83
C PRO A 6 1.70 59.39 3.97
N ARG A 7 2.12 59.96 5.11
CA ARG A 7 3.53 60.28 5.39
C ARG A 7 4.35 59.08 5.86
N ARG A 8 3.68 57.99 6.24
CA ARG A 8 4.27 56.77 6.81
C ARG A 8 4.22 55.60 5.85
N ILE A 9 3.81 55.83 4.60
CA ILE A 9 3.74 54.78 3.58
C ILE A 9 5.11 54.15 3.43
N VAL A 10 5.18 52.85 3.72
CA VAL A 10 6.35 52.06 3.43
C VAL A 10 6.25 51.69 1.94
N PRO A 11 7.23 52.05 1.08
CA PRO A 11 7.21 51.63 -0.32
C PRO A 11 7.09 50.12 -0.38
N GLN A 12 6.14 49.61 -1.17
CA GLN A 12 5.95 48.19 -1.43
C GLN A 12 7.07 47.60 -2.32
N SER A 13 8.29 48.17 -2.25
CA SER A 13 9.48 47.65 -2.90
C SER A 13 10.38 47.01 -1.85
N GLU A 14 10.69 45.74 -2.06
CA GLU A 14 11.74 44.98 -1.35
C GLU A 14 11.36 44.44 0.03
N THR A 15 11.04 43.14 0.08
CA THR A 15 11.64 42.10 0.97
C THR A 15 10.71 40.90 1.12
N LEU A 16 10.32 40.26 0.02
CA LEU A 16 10.17 38.82 0.02
C LEU A 16 10.84 38.38 -1.27
N ASN A 17 11.68 37.34 -1.20
CA ASN A 17 12.09 36.60 -2.39
C ASN A 17 10.82 36.02 -3.05
N GLN A 18 10.08 36.85 -3.79
CA GLN A 18 8.91 36.42 -4.52
C GLN A 18 9.41 35.53 -5.64
N LEU A 19 9.28 34.22 -5.43
CA LEU A 19 9.07 33.30 -6.54
C LEU A 19 7.97 33.91 -7.43
N PRO A 20 8.06 33.76 -8.77
CA PRO A 20 7.01 34.25 -9.66
C PRO A 20 5.66 33.72 -9.17
N LEU A 21 4.80 34.62 -8.68
CA LEU A 21 3.43 34.24 -8.35
C LEU A 21 2.76 33.78 -9.64
N PRO A 22 1.99 32.68 -9.62
CA PRO A 22 1.29 32.21 -10.81
C PRO A 22 0.35 33.31 -11.34
N ALA A 23 0.21 33.38 -12.66
CA ALA A 23 -0.70 34.32 -13.29
C ALA A 23 -2.13 34.08 -12.77
N LEU A 24 -2.82 35.15 -12.36
CA LEU A 24 -4.17 35.08 -11.84
C LEU A 24 -5.20 34.85 -12.96
N ASP A 25 -6.15 33.95 -12.73
CA ASP A 25 -7.38 33.89 -13.55
C ASP A 25 -8.36 34.95 -13.03
N LEU A 26 -8.33 36.13 -13.67
CA LEU A 26 -9.15 37.27 -13.26
C LEU A 26 -10.66 37.03 -13.43
N THR A 27 -11.06 36.02 -14.20
CA THR A 27 -12.49 35.65 -14.31
C THR A 27 -13.03 35.04 -13.02
N LYS A 28 -12.15 34.61 -12.11
CA LYS A 28 -12.51 34.00 -10.83
C LYS A 28 -12.65 35.01 -9.69
N THR A 29 -12.35 36.29 -9.90
CA THR A 29 -12.25 37.31 -8.85
C THR A 29 -13.44 37.37 -7.90
N PHE A 30 -14.67 37.09 -8.37
CA PHE A 30 -15.89 37.06 -7.56
C PHE A 30 -16.42 35.63 -7.30
N SER A 31 -15.51 34.66 -7.28
CA SER A 31 -15.79 33.24 -7.00
C SER A 31 -14.67 32.58 -6.18
N LEU A 32 -13.79 33.38 -5.57
CA LEU A 32 -12.66 32.88 -4.78
C LEU A 32 -13.15 32.39 -3.41
N ASN A 33 -12.60 31.27 -2.95
CA ASN A 33 -12.96 30.65 -1.67
C ASN A 33 -11.72 30.03 -1.04
N SER A 34 -11.44 30.35 0.23
CA SER A 34 -10.24 29.86 0.93
C SER A 34 -10.45 28.54 1.63
N LEU A 35 -11.70 28.19 1.93
CA LEU A 35 -12.11 26.91 2.48
C LEU A 35 -13.53 26.57 2.00
N PRO A 36 -13.69 26.17 0.73
CA PRO A 36 -15.00 25.79 0.19
C PRO A 36 -15.68 24.73 1.06
N GLY A 37 -16.93 24.97 1.44
CA GLY A 37 -17.72 24.05 2.26
C GLY A 37 -17.60 24.28 3.78
N ALA A 38 -16.82 25.25 4.25
CA ALA A 38 -16.85 25.64 5.64
C ALA A 38 -18.26 26.12 6.06
N ASN A 39 -18.63 25.84 7.31
CA ASN A 39 -19.90 26.29 7.85
C ASN A 39 -19.93 27.79 8.14
N HIS A 40 -18.77 28.44 8.25
CA HIS A 40 -18.69 29.86 8.59
C HIS A 40 -18.05 30.65 7.47
N THR A 41 -18.52 31.87 7.24
CA THR A 41 -18.11 32.70 6.09
C THR A 41 -17.71 34.11 6.50
N ILE A 42 -16.60 34.59 5.94
CA ILE A 42 -16.24 36.01 5.87
C ILE A 42 -16.36 36.39 4.40
N TYR A 43 -17.40 37.17 4.06
CA TYR A 43 -17.64 37.60 2.69
C TYR A 43 -17.05 39.00 2.45
N LEU A 44 -16.10 39.09 1.53
CA LEU A 44 -15.48 40.34 1.10
C LEU A 44 -16.28 40.92 -0.08
N ASP A 45 -17.12 41.89 0.22
CA ASP A 45 -18.03 42.52 -0.72
C ASP A 45 -17.39 43.78 -1.34
N PHE A 46 -16.76 43.57 -2.50
CA PHE A 46 -16.20 44.64 -3.34
C PHE A 46 -17.20 45.17 -4.37
N ASN A 47 -18.35 44.50 -4.56
CA ASN A 47 -19.34 44.85 -5.60
C ASN A 47 -20.15 46.09 -5.26
N GLY A 48 -20.09 46.52 -3.99
CA GLY A 48 -20.92 47.57 -3.43
C GLY A 48 -22.16 46.99 -2.76
N HIS A 49 -22.60 47.66 -1.69
CA HIS A 49 -23.65 47.15 -0.82
C HIS A 49 -24.52 48.29 -0.28
N THR A 50 -25.82 48.06 -0.17
CA THR A 50 -26.75 48.99 0.48
C THR A 50 -27.26 48.40 1.79
N THR A 51 -26.75 48.91 2.91
CA THR A 51 -27.13 48.49 4.25
C THR A 51 -28.42 49.17 4.68
N THR A 52 -29.41 48.36 5.05
CA THR A 52 -30.72 48.83 5.53
C THR A 52 -31.19 48.01 6.73
N GLY A 53 -31.96 48.63 7.63
CA GLY A 53 -32.58 47.92 8.76
C GLY A 53 -31.63 47.38 9.82
N THR A 54 -30.36 47.81 9.83
CA THR A 54 -29.36 47.35 10.81
C THR A 54 -29.18 48.33 11.97
N THR A 55 -28.39 47.93 12.97
CA THR A 55 -27.98 48.82 14.08
C THR A 55 -27.25 50.07 13.55
N TRP A 56 -26.49 49.98 12.45
CA TRP A 56 -25.85 51.14 11.82
C TRP A 56 -26.85 52.19 11.35
N ASN A 57 -27.92 51.75 10.66
CA ASN A 57 -28.97 52.64 10.19
C ASN A 57 -29.62 53.41 11.33
N THR A 58 -29.89 52.72 12.43
CA THR A 58 -30.49 53.31 13.63
C THR A 58 -29.54 54.26 14.33
N ALA A 59 -28.29 53.84 14.58
CA ALA A 59 -27.28 54.62 15.30
C ALA A 59 -26.94 55.95 14.61
N PHE A 60 -26.95 55.98 13.27
CA PHE A 60 -26.62 57.17 12.49
C PHE A 60 -27.84 57.89 11.89
N GLY A 61 -29.06 57.43 12.20
CA GLY A 61 -30.30 58.05 11.72
C GLY A 61 -30.44 58.04 10.20
N LYS A 62 -29.99 56.97 9.53
CA LYS A 62 -29.97 56.83 8.06
C LYS A 62 -30.93 55.72 7.62
N SER A 63 -31.83 56.02 6.68
CA SER A 63 -32.73 55.00 6.09
C SER A 63 -31.96 53.92 5.32
N SER A 64 -30.83 54.31 4.72
CA SER A 64 -29.89 53.42 4.03
C SER A 64 -28.47 53.98 4.14
N ILE A 65 -27.49 53.09 4.13
CA ILE A 65 -26.06 53.41 4.01
C ILE A 65 -25.58 52.72 2.74
N VAL A 66 -24.94 53.47 1.83
CA VAL A 66 -24.48 52.95 0.54
C VAL A 66 -22.96 52.88 0.55
N THR A 67 -22.43 51.68 0.36
CA THR A 67 -21.02 51.44 0.05
C THR A 67 -20.92 51.24 -1.47
N PRO A 68 -20.23 52.12 -2.21
CA PRO A 68 -20.04 51.92 -3.65
C PRO A 68 -19.11 50.72 -3.91
N ALA A 69 -19.09 50.25 -5.16
CA ALA A 69 -18.10 49.26 -5.59
C ALA A 69 -16.67 49.77 -5.37
N PHE A 70 -15.74 48.84 -5.12
CA PHE A 70 -14.31 49.16 -5.04
C PHE A 70 -13.82 49.71 -6.37
N ASP A 71 -13.07 50.81 -6.30
CA ASP A 71 -12.76 51.64 -7.45
C ASP A 71 -11.35 52.25 -7.33
N LEU A 72 -10.58 52.15 -8.41
CA LEU A 72 -9.23 52.71 -8.57
C LEU A 72 -9.17 53.75 -9.68
N ASP A 73 -10.06 53.69 -10.66
CA ASP A 73 -10.01 54.53 -11.87
C ASP A 73 -11.16 55.53 -12.01
N GLY A 74 -12.11 55.53 -11.07
CA GLY A 74 -13.27 56.42 -11.06
C GLY A 74 -14.51 55.82 -11.71
N ASN A 75 -14.46 54.57 -12.20
CA ASN A 75 -15.54 53.91 -12.92
C ASN A 75 -16.22 52.82 -12.08
N THR A 76 -17.13 53.21 -11.21
CA THR A 76 -17.90 52.29 -10.37
C THR A 76 -18.90 51.39 -11.13
N ALA A 77 -18.98 51.48 -12.47
CA ALA A 77 -19.89 50.67 -13.27
C ALA A 77 -19.28 49.34 -13.76
N ALA A 78 -17.94 49.23 -13.76
CA ALA A 78 -17.25 48.01 -14.18
C ALA A 78 -15.83 47.94 -13.60
N PHE A 79 -15.40 46.73 -13.22
CA PHE A 79 -14.04 46.50 -12.75
C PHE A 79 -13.03 46.42 -13.91
N SER A 80 -12.00 47.26 -13.84
CA SER A 80 -10.76 47.20 -14.62
C SER A 80 -9.90 46.00 -14.23
N THR A 81 -8.95 45.64 -15.10
CA THR A 81 -7.96 44.58 -14.81
C THR A 81 -7.19 44.86 -13.52
N SER A 82 -6.78 46.12 -13.29
CA SER A 82 -6.04 46.50 -12.09
C SER A 82 -6.85 46.39 -10.81
N GLU A 83 -8.17 46.65 -10.86
CA GLU A 83 -9.06 46.41 -9.73
C GLU A 83 -9.25 44.93 -9.46
N LEU A 84 -9.45 44.12 -10.50
CA LEU A 84 -9.58 42.67 -10.34
C LEU A 84 -8.32 42.08 -9.71
N GLU A 85 -7.13 42.46 -10.18
CA GLU A 85 -5.86 42.05 -9.58
C GLU A 85 -5.76 42.52 -8.11
N ARG A 86 -6.08 43.80 -7.84
CA ARG A 86 -6.05 44.36 -6.49
C ARG A 86 -6.98 43.61 -5.54
N ILE A 87 -8.19 43.26 -5.98
CA ILE A 87 -9.16 42.48 -5.20
C ILE A 87 -8.59 41.09 -4.87
N GLN A 88 -8.01 40.39 -5.86
CA GLN A 88 -7.43 39.06 -5.60
C GLN A 88 -6.25 39.13 -4.62
N TYR A 89 -5.42 40.18 -4.70
CA TYR A 89 -4.29 40.34 -3.79
C TYR A 89 -4.73 40.72 -2.37
N ILE A 90 -5.74 41.58 -2.22
CA ILE A 90 -6.34 41.87 -0.91
C ILE A 90 -6.93 40.58 -0.33
N TRP A 91 -7.68 39.82 -1.13
CA TRP A 91 -8.22 38.53 -0.70
C TRP A 91 -7.12 37.57 -0.24
N GLN A 92 -6.02 37.42 -0.99
CA GLN A 92 -4.89 36.56 -0.60
C GLN A 92 -4.28 36.92 0.76
N ARG A 93 -4.17 38.22 1.10
CA ARG A 93 -3.65 38.68 2.39
C ARG A 93 -4.62 38.37 3.54
N VAL A 94 -5.90 38.68 3.35
CA VAL A 94 -6.94 38.36 4.36
C VAL A 94 -7.03 36.85 4.57
N VAL A 95 -6.89 36.06 3.50
CA VAL A 95 -6.86 34.60 3.59
C VAL A 95 -5.73 34.11 4.49
N GLU A 96 -4.55 34.73 4.46
CA GLU A 96 -3.44 34.31 5.30
C GLU A 96 -3.76 34.52 6.79
N ASP A 97 -4.32 35.67 7.17
CA ASP A 97 -4.75 35.99 8.55
C ASP A 97 -5.78 35.00 9.11
N PHE A 98 -6.65 34.46 8.26
CA PHE A 98 -7.70 33.53 8.65
C PHE A 98 -7.43 32.08 8.24
N SER A 99 -6.28 31.80 7.63
CA SER A 99 -5.88 30.45 7.20
C SER A 99 -5.82 29.43 8.34
N PRO A 100 -5.52 29.79 9.61
CA PRO A 100 -5.54 28.83 10.72
C PRO A 100 -6.95 28.38 11.13
N PHE A 101 -8.01 29.10 10.73
CA PHE A 101 -9.36 28.88 11.27
C PHE A 101 -10.29 28.17 10.28
N ASN A 102 -11.26 27.43 10.82
CA ASN A 102 -12.29 26.74 10.04
C ASN A 102 -13.41 27.69 9.57
N VAL A 103 -13.00 28.71 8.80
CA VAL A 103 -13.84 29.74 8.22
C VAL A 103 -13.45 29.95 6.74
N ASN A 104 -14.44 30.17 5.89
CA ASN A 104 -14.24 30.46 4.48
C ASN A 104 -14.17 31.98 4.27
N VAL A 105 -13.03 32.47 3.80
CA VAL A 105 -12.91 33.84 3.29
C VAL A 105 -13.21 33.81 1.80
N THR A 106 -14.22 34.55 1.38
CA THR A 106 -14.76 34.45 0.01
C THR A 106 -15.06 35.80 -0.60
N THR A 107 -14.89 35.91 -1.92
CA THR A 107 -15.40 37.02 -2.74
C THR A 107 -16.67 36.62 -3.50
N GLN A 108 -17.10 35.37 -3.34
CA GLN A 108 -18.36 34.89 -3.89
C GLN A 108 -19.49 35.32 -2.96
N GLU A 109 -20.46 36.08 -3.49
CA GLU A 109 -21.62 36.48 -2.70
C GLU A 109 -22.40 35.24 -2.23
N PRO A 110 -22.55 35.05 -0.91
CA PRO A 110 -23.33 33.95 -0.38
C PRO A 110 -24.80 34.37 -0.19
N THR A 111 -25.68 33.41 0.07
CA THR A 111 -27.07 33.69 0.43
C THR A 111 -27.15 34.33 1.83
N LEU A 112 -28.22 35.08 2.11
CA LEU A 112 -28.36 35.82 3.38
C LEU A 112 -28.27 34.95 4.64
N ASP A 113 -28.80 33.74 4.61
CA ASP A 113 -28.71 32.76 5.69
C ASP A 113 -27.26 32.38 6.04
N ARG A 114 -26.31 32.63 5.13
CA ARG A 114 -24.87 32.42 5.35
C ARG A 114 -24.15 33.64 5.93
N LEU A 115 -24.86 34.73 6.17
CA LEU A 115 -24.34 35.99 6.70
C LEU A 115 -25.02 36.42 8.01
N ILE A 116 -25.93 35.61 8.53
CA ILE A 116 -26.66 35.88 9.78
C ILE A 116 -26.77 34.62 10.60
N LYS A 117 -26.64 34.74 11.92
CA LYS A 117 -26.92 33.63 12.84
C LYS A 117 -28.43 33.59 13.11
N SER A 118 -29.16 32.84 12.29
CA SER A 118 -30.62 32.88 12.26
C SER A 118 -31.28 32.36 13.54
N SER A 119 -30.61 31.48 14.27
CA SER A 119 -31.09 30.89 15.53
C SER A 119 -29.93 30.36 16.39
N THR A 120 -30.22 29.91 17.61
CA THR A 120 -29.22 29.27 18.49
C THR A 120 -28.81 27.87 18.05
N THR A 121 -29.61 27.22 17.19
CA THR A 121 -29.31 25.91 16.58
C THR A 121 -28.74 26.04 15.17
N ASP A 122 -28.61 27.28 14.67
CA ASP A 122 -27.93 27.54 13.42
C ASP A 122 -26.48 27.07 13.56
N THR A 123 -26.01 26.29 12.59
CA THR A 123 -24.66 25.76 12.56
C THR A 123 -23.80 26.43 11.51
N ALA A 124 -24.36 27.37 10.74
CA ALA A 124 -23.66 27.91 9.60
C ALA A 124 -24.10 29.35 9.20
N TRP A 125 -23.26 30.33 9.54
CA TRP A 125 -23.50 31.76 9.31
C TRP A 125 -22.20 32.50 8.98
N GLY A 126 -22.20 33.82 8.99
CA GLY A 126 -21.00 34.58 8.62
C GLY A 126 -21.16 36.07 8.84
N VAL A 127 -20.24 36.84 8.24
CA VAL A 127 -20.29 38.30 8.23
C VAL A 127 -19.95 38.85 6.85
N ARG A 128 -20.59 39.95 6.49
CA ARG A 128 -20.27 40.75 5.31
C ARG A 128 -19.27 41.84 5.68
N VAL A 129 -18.24 41.98 4.85
CA VAL A 129 -17.32 43.13 4.86
C VAL A 129 -17.61 43.96 3.62
N ALA A 130 -18.27 45.11 3.78
CA ALA A 130 -18.56 46.05 2.70
C ALA A 130 -17.35 46.95 2.46
N ILE A 131 -16.75 46.85 1.27
CA ILE A 131 -15.45 47.46 0.97
C ILE A 131 -15.60 48.49 -0.15
N GLY A 132 -15.40 49.77 0.17
CA GLY A 132 -15.47 50.85 -0.80
C GLY A 132 -15.78 52.22 -0.20
N GLY A 133 -15.74 53.26 -1.03
CA GLY A 133 -16.18 54.60 -0.68
C GLY A 133 -15.34 55.31 0.39
N SER A 134 -15.93 56.32 1.02
CA SER A 134 -15.29 57.15 2.04
C SER A 134 -16.04 57.07 3.36
N SER A 135 -15.30 56.98 4.47
CA SER A 135 -15.87 57.03 5.81
C SER A 135 -16.67 58.32 6.04
N PHE A 136 -16.30 59.42 5.38
CA PHE A 136 -17.01 60.69 5.51
C PHE A 136 -18.41 60.71 4.88
N ASP A 137 -18.76 59.74 4.02
CA ASP A 137 -20.05 59.73 3.32
C ASP A 137 -21.22 59.51 4.28
N TRP A 138 -21.01 58.73 5.33
CA TRP A 138 -22.05 58.45 6.32
C TRP A 138 -21.57 58.40 7.78
N LEU A 139 -20.33 57.98 8.05
CA LEU A 139 -19.79 57.90 9.42
C LEU A 139 -19.46 59.29 9.96
N GLY A 140 -19.03 60.21 9.08
CA GLY A 140 -18.72 61.60 9.44
C GLY A 140 -17.39 61.78 10.19
N ALA A 141 -16.57 60.72 10.28
CA ALA A 141 -15.25 60.72 10.88
C ALA A 141 -14.27 59.94 9.98
N GLY A 142 -12.96 60.24 10.11
CA GLY A 142 -11.93 59.48 9.41
C GLY A 142 -11.71 58.12 10.06
N ALA A 143 -11.96 57.04 9.34
CA ALA A 143 -11.69 55.67 9.78
C ALA A 143 -11.24 54.82 8.58
N GLY A 144 -10.26 53.93 8.78
CA GLY A 144 -9.91 52.91 7.78
C GLY A 144 -11.00 51.84 7.65
N GLY A 145 -11.67 51.55 8.77
CA GLY A 145 -12.85 50.69 8.83
C GLY A 145 -13.59 50.86 10.16
N VAL A 146 -14.79 50.28 10.23
CA VAL A 146 -15.60 50.20 11.44
C VAL A 146 -16.42 48.90 11.50
N ALA A 147 -16.48 48.31 12.70
CA ALA A 147 -17.28 47.13 13.02
C ALA A 147 -17.96 47.25 14.39
N TYR A 148 -19.01 46.47 14.60
CA TYR A 148 -19.55 46.23 15.94
C TYR A 148 -18.89 45.00 16.54
N VAL A 149 -18.49 45.11 17.82
CA VAL A 149 -17.88 43.99 18.53
C VAL A 149 -18.89 42.84 18.70
N GLY A 150 -18.50 41.64 18.29
CA GLY A 150 -19.32 40.42 18.40
C GLY A 150 -20.42 40.29 17.35
N SER A 151 -20.46 41.15 16.32
CA SER A 151 -21.51 41.14 15.29
C SER A 151 -21.54 39.88 14.42
N PHE A 152 -20.46 39.09 14.41
CA PHE A 152 -20.40 37.81 13.69
C PHE A 152 -21.51 36.84 14.14
N ASN A 153 -21.96 36.95 15.40
CA ASN A 153 -22.99 36.10 15.98
C ASN A 153 -24.42 36.69 15.90
N TRP A 154 -24.64 37.81 15.19
CA TRP A 154 -25.93 38.49 15.17
C TRP A 154 -26.87 37.90 14.11
N ASN A 155 -28.18 38.03 14.37
CA ASN A 155 -29.24 37.51 13.50
C ASN A 155 -29.69 38.51 12.42
N SER A 156 -28.82 39.46 12.06
CA SER A 156 -29.04 40.48 11.03
C SER A 156 -27.77 40.64 10.21
N ASP A 157 -27.90 40.96 8.93
CA ASP A 157 -26.75 41.25 8.04
C ASP A 157 -26.22 42.65 8.38
N THR A 158 -25.64 42.78 9.57
CA THR A 158 -24.98 43.99 10.07
C THR A 158 -23.54 43.94 9.56
N PRO A 159 -23.22 44.63 8.46
CA PRO A 159 -21.90 44.52 7.87
C PRO A 159 -20.86 45.22 8.72
N THR A 160 -19.63 44.81 8.47
CA THR A 160 -18.43 45.55 8.77
C THR A 160 -18.05 46.40 7.57
N PHE A 161 -17.55 47.61 7.78
CA PHE A 161 -17.18 48.52 6.70
C PHE A 161 -15.68 48.73 6.65
N VAL A 162 -15.12 48.71 5.44
CA VAL A 162 -13.74 49.13 5.16
C VAL A 162 -13.76 50.18 4.05
N PHE A 163 -13.15 51.33 4.32
CA PHE A 163 -13.26 52.49 3.45
C PHE A 163 -12.02 52.62 2.58
N SER A 164 -12.15 52.25 1.31
CA SER A 164 -11.02 52.25 0.37
C SER A 164 -10.37 53.62 0.24
N THR A 165 -11.12 54.72 0.38
CA THR A 165 -10.54 56.07 0.36
C THR A 165 -9.55 56.29 1.51
N GLN A 166 -9.85 55.80 2.72
CA GLN A 166 -9.02 55.99 3.92
C GLN A 166 -7.89 54.96 4.03
N THR A 167 -8.00 53.83 3.32
CA THR A 167 -6.89 52.87 3.13
C THR A 167 -6.07 53.18 1.87
N LEU A 168 -6.32 54.31 1.20
CA LEU A 168 -5.67 54.75 -0.05
C LEU A 168 -5.84 53.76 -1.22
N SER A 169 -6.87 52.92 -1.12
CA SER A 169 -7.15 51.75 -1.94
C SER A 169 -5.96 50.78 -2.04
N ASP A 170 -4.98 50.90 -1.14
CA ASP A 170 -3.76 50.11 -1.14
C ASP A 170 -4.05 48.65 -0.82
N GLU A 171 -3.28 47.74 -1.43
CA GLU A 171 -3.44 46.31 -1.23
C GLU A 171 -3.28 45.89 0.24
N LYS A 172 -2.18 46.29 0.89
CA LYS A 172 -1.89 45.88 2.26
C LYS A 172 -2.80 46.62 3.23
N TYR A 173 -2.92 47.93 3.10
CA TYR A 173 -3.70 48.70 4.05
C TYR A 173 -5.20 48.37 4.01
N THR A 174 -5.73 48.01 2.84
CA THR A 174 -7.12 47.54 2.76
C THR A 174 -7.26 46.16 3.38
N ALA A 175 -6.33 45.23 3.16
CA ALA A 175 -6.35 43.89 3.76
C ALA A 175 -6.25 43.94 5.29
N ASP A 176 -5.28 44.68 5.84
CA ASP A 176 -5.09 44.82 7.28
C ASP A 176 -6.34 45.42 7.94
N ALA A 177 -6.99 46.40 7.29
CA ALA A 177 -8.25 46.96 7.76
C ALA A 177 -9.38 45.93 7.74
N ILE A 178 -9.48 45.10 6.71
CA ILE A 178 -10.46 44.02 6.67
C ILE A 178 -10.24 43.06 7.85
N SER A 179 -9.03 42.56 8.05
CA SER A 179 -8.74 41.59 9.11
C SER A 179 -8.96 42.17 10.51
N HIS A 180 -8.55 43.42 10.74
CA HIS A 180 -8.79 44.14 11.98
C HIS A 180 -10.29 44.28 12.29
N GLU A 181 -11.07 44.76 11.33
CA GLU A 181 -12.49 45.00 11.57
C GLU A 181 -13.27 43.68 11.68
N VAL A 182 -12.88 42.64 10.93
CA VAL A 182 -13.42 41.29 11.15
C VAL A 182 -13.07 40.79 12.55
N GLY A 183 -11.88 41.08 13.08
CA GLY A 183 -11.50 40.78 14.47
C GLY A 183 -12.49 41.33 15.49
N HIS A 184 -12.96 42.57 15.32
CA HIS A 184 -14.06 43.10 16.15
C HIS A 184 -15.33 42.28 16.03
N THR A 185 -15.75 41.90 14.81
CA THR A 185 -16.96 41.05 14.65
C THR A 185 -16.85 39.74 15.42
N LEU A 186 -15.63 39.22 15.58
CA LEU A 186 -15.30 38.00 16.31
C LEU A 186 -15.11 38.20 17.82
N GLY A 187 -15.21 39.44 18.30
CA GLY A 187 -15.22 39.79 19.73
C GLY A 187 -13.95 40.45 20.26
N LEU A 188 -12.99 40.77 19.40
CA LEU A 188 -11.70 41.35 19.82
C LEU A 188 -11.76 42.86 20.03
N ASN A 189 -10.94 43.37 20.95
CA ASN A 189 -10.71 44.79 21.19
C ASN A 189 -9.37 45.26 20.62
N HIS A 190 -9.13 46.57 20.63
CA HIS A 190 -7.90 47.14 20.09
C HIS A 190 -6.66 46.74 20.89
N ASP A 191 -5.59 46.46 20.16
CA ASP A 191 -4.25 46.26 20.69
C ASP A 191 -3.47 47.58 20.65
N GLY A 192 -3.28 48.18 21.82
CA GLY A 192 -2.53 49.42 22.00
C GLY A 192 -1.52 49.35 23.14
N ARG A 193 -0.96 50.51 23.51
CA ARG A 193 -0.03 50.61 24.65
C ARG A 193 -0.52 51.58 25.72
N THR A 194 -0.08 51.34 26.94
CA THR A 194 -0.28 52.23 28.09
C THR A 194 0.78 53.34 28.12
N ILE A 195 2.00 53.06 27.63
CA ILE A 195 3.13 54.01 27.61
C ILE A 195 3.95 53.84 26.32
N PRO A 196 3.95 54.82 25.40
CA PRO A 196 3.00 55.94 25.36
C PRO A 196 1.56 55.42 25.29
N SER A 197 0.61 56.18 25.83
CA SER A 197 -0.81 55.83 25.75
C SER A 197 -1.26 55.97 24.30
N GLU A 198 -1.61 54.85 23.68
CA GLU A 198 -2.11 54.80 22.31
C GLU A 198 -3.13 53.67 22.18
N GLU A 199 -4.18 53.92 21.41
CA GLU A 199 -5.27 52.96 21.20
C GLU A 199 -4.87 51.85 20.22
N TYR A 200 -4.06 52.19 19.22
CA TYR A 200 -3.60 51.28 18.18
C TYR A 200 -2.08 51.23 18.17
N TYR A 201 -1.51 50.06 18.44
CA TYR A 201 -0.07 49.87 18.42
C TYR A 201 0.42 49.61 16.99
N ASP A 202 1.36 50.42 16.51
CA ASP A 202 1.98 50.27 15.19
C ASP A 202 2.95 49.08 15.08
N GLY A 203 3.22 48.38 16.19
CA GLY A 203 4.25 47.34 16.25
C GLY A 203 5.67 47.89 16.44
N HIS A 204 6.66 47.04 16.18
CA HIS A 204 8.08 47.34 16.34
C HIS A 204 8.95 46.42 15.47
N GLY A 205 10.27 46.62 15.53
CA GLY A 205 11.20 45.90 14.65
C GLY A 205 11.28 46.53 13.27
N SER A 206 11.88 45.80 12.32
CA SER A 206 12.14 46.29 10.96
C SER A 206 12.42 45.14 9.99
N GLY A 207 12.28 45.39 8.69
CA GLY A 207 12.51 44.39 7.65
C GLY A 207 11.40 43.34 7.60
N GLU A 208 11.70 42.15 7.08
CA GLU A 208 10.72 41.05 6.96
C GLU A 208 10.11 40.63 8.30
N THR A 209 10.87 40.78 9.37
CA THR A 209 10.50 40.39 10.74
C THR A 209 10.06 41.59 11.59
N GLY A 210 9.79 42.75 10.97
CA GLY A 210 9.11 43.85 11.63
C GLY A 210 7.67 43.44 11.94
N TRP A 211 7.30 43.46 13.22
CA TRP A 211 6.10 42.81 13.77
C TRP A 211 5.08 43.84 14.25
N GLY A 212 3.80 43.59 14.00
CA GLY A 212 2.69 44.35 14.60
C GLY A 212 1.43 43.52 14.83
N PRO A 213 0.60 43.87 15.84
CA PRO A 213 -0.65 43.14 16.09
C PRO A 213 -1.74 43.51 15.08
N ILE A 214 -2.52 42.54 14.61
CA ILE A 214 -3.67 42.75 13.69
C ILE A 214 -4.69 43.71 14.32
N MET A 215 -4.98 43.54 15.62
CA MET A 215 -5.90 44.43 16.35
C MET A 215 -5.30 45.80 16.71
N GLY A 216 -4.06 46.08 16.30
CA GLY A 216 -3.42 47.41 16.40
C GLY A 216 -3.45 48.17 15.08
N SER A 217 -2.32 48.76 14.70
CA SER A 217 -2.12 49.42 13.40
C SER A 217 -0.93 48.79 12.65
N GLY A 218 -1.07 47.50 12.32
CA GLY A 218 -0.05 46.71 11.61
C GLY A 218 0.29 47.16 10.19
N TYR A 219 -0.32 48.24 9.68
CA TYR A 219 -0.11 48.80 8.34
C TYR A 219 1.36 48.88 7.95
N TYR A 220 2.21 49.32 8.88
CA TYR A 220 3.60 49.66 8.63
C TYR A 220 4.61 48.55 8.96
N GLN A 221 4.11 47.34 9.26
CA GLN A 221 4.92 46.16 9.57
C GLN A 221 4.76 45.10 8.51
N ASN A 222 5.80 44.31 8.26
CA ASN A 222 5.76 43.24 7.27
C ASN A 222 5.08 41.98 7.80
N LEU A 223 5.31 41.68 9.08
CA LEU A 223 4.72 40.57 9.81
C LEU A 223 3.58 41.11 10.68
N THR A 224 2.35 40.69 10.40
CA THR A 224 1.17 41.06 11.18
C THR A 224 0.51 39.82 11.75
N GLN A 225 0.29 39.76 13.05
CA GLN A 225 -0.19 38.54 13.69
C GLN A 225 -1.30 38.82 14.71
N TRP A 226 -2.10 37.79 15.00
CA TRP A 226 -2.96 37.76 16.18
C TRP A 226 -2.08 37.77 17.44
N SER A 227 -2.58 38.37 18.51
CA SER A 227 -1.77 38.74 19.66
C SER A 227 -2.44 38.33 20.96
N LYS A 228 -1.64 38.21 22.02
CA LYS A 228 -2.16 38.15 23.40
C LYS A 228 -1.54 39.18 24.34
N GLY A 229 -1.10 40.30 23.76
CA GLY A 229 -0.50 41.41 24.49
C GLY A 229 0.92 41.15 24.99
N GLU A 230 1.71 40.33 24.29
CA GLU A 230 3.08 39.96 24.69
C GLU A 230 4.14 41.02 24.36
N TYR A 231 3.73 42.19 23.91
CA TYR A 231 4.61 43.31 23.60
C TYR A 231 4.67 44.33 24.74
N LEU A 232 5.69 45.19 24.68
CA LEU A 232 5.96 46.17 25.72
C LEU A 232 4.76 47.10 25.97
N ALA A 233 4.35 47.16 27.25
CA ALA A 233 3.32 48.05 27.76
C ALA A 233 1.94 47.88 27.12
N ALA A 234 1.61 46.68 26.61
CA ALA A 234 0.29 46.35 26.07
C ALA A 234 -0.84 46.79 27.01
N ASN A 235 -1.85 47.47 26.45
CA ASN A 235 -3.06 47.88 27.18
C ASN A 235 -4.20 46.87 27.07
N ASN A 236 -4.08 45.92 26.14
CA ASN A 236 -4.96 44.79 25.94
C ASN A 236 -4.15 43.49 26.04
N THR A 237 -4.73 42.49 26.69
CA THR A 237 -4.13 41.16 26.88
C THR A 237 -5.16 40.06 26.62
N GLU A 238 -6.09 40.33 25.71
CA GLU A 238 -7.02 39.33 25.20
C GLU A 238 -6.26 38.18 24.56
N ASP A 239 -6.73 36.94 24.72
CA ASP A 239 -6.18 35.82 23.96
C ASP A 239 -6.97 35.74 22.65
N ASP A 240 -6.47 36.43 21.62
CA ASP A 240 -7.14 36.58 20.33
C ASP A 240 -7.55 35.22 19.74
N LEU A 241 -6.59 34.28 19.68
CA LEU A 241 -6.81 32.94 19.15
C LEU A 241 -7.88 32.18 19.94
N ALA A 242 -7.88 32.28 21.27
CA ALA A 242 -8.90 31.66 22.09
C ALA A 242 -10.29 32.28 21.86
N ILE A 243 -10.38 33.61 21.76
CA ILE A 243 -11.66 34.30 21.50
C ILE A 243 -12.22 33.90 20.13
N ILE A 244 -11.39 33.97 19.08
CA ILE A 244 -11.77 33.61 17.71
C ILE A 244 -12.33 32.18 17.68
N THR A 245 -11.61 31.22 18.27
CA THR A 245 -11.89 29.79 18.14
C THR A 245 -12.95 29.22 19.09
N THR A 246 -13.39 29.99 20.10
CA THR A 246 -14.33 29.49 21.11
C THR A 246 -15.67 30.22 21.12
N GLN A 247 -15.74 31.45 20.61
CA GLN A 247 -16.94 32.30 20.75
C GLN A 247 -17.76 32.43 19.45
N ASN A 248 -17.24 31.96 18.32
CA ASN A 248 -17.78 32.32 16.99
C ASN A 248 -18.34 31.15 16.18
N GLY A 249 -18.50 29.96 16.80
CA GLY A 249 -19.11 28.79 16.16
C GLY A 249 -18.15 27.94 15.31
N PHE A 250 -16.91 28.38 15.14
CA PHE A 250 -15.84 27.62 14.50
C PHE A 250 -14.57 27.64 15.35
N GLY A 251 -13.74 26.61 15.21
CA GLY A 251 -12.41 26.51 15.81
C GLY A 251 -11.31 26.60 14.76
N TYR A 252 -10.14 26.05 15.09
CA TYR A 252 -9.05 25.84 14.14
C TYR A 252 -9.45 24.93 12.98
N ARG A 253 -8.72 25.01 11.87
CA ARG A 253 -8.80 24.01 10.81
C ARG A 253 -8.41 22.62 11.33
N VAL A 254 -8.80 21.61 10.57
CA VAL A 254 -8.28 20.26 10.78
C VAL A 254 -6.84 20.26 10.32
N ASP A 255 -5.95 19.71 11.15
CA ASP A 255 -4.54 19.46 10.84
C ASP A 255 -4.40 18.75 9.47
N ASP A 256 -3.57 19.32 8.60
CA ASP A 256 -3.39 18.89 7.23
C ASP A 256 -2.16 17.99 7.01
N THR A 257 -1.28 17.88 8.03
CA THR A 257 0.02 17.22 7.97
C THR A 257 0.47 16.74 9.35
N GLY A 258 0.52 15.43 9.57
CA GLY A 258 0.74 14.92 10.92
C GLY A 258 2.10 15.28 11.58
N ASN A 259 2.07 15.39 12.91
CA ASN A 259 3.10 15.99 13.75
C ASN A 259 4.25 15.08 14.21
N THR A 260 4.38 13.90 13.60
CA THR A 260 5.38 12.90 14.00
C THR A 260 6.01 12.23 12.80
N LEU A 261 7.18 11.62 12.98
CA LEU A 261 7.81 10.81 11.93
C LEU A 261 6.90 9.68 11.43
N ALA A 262 6.03 9.13 12.29
CA ALA A 262 5.12 8.03 11.94
C ALA A 262 3.91 8.50 11.11
N THR A 263 3.50 9.75 11.29
CA THR A 263 2.36 10.37 10.60
C THR A 263 2.80 11.31 9.47
N ALA A 264 4.10 11.32 9.16
CA ALA A 264 4.69 12.25 8.21
C ALA A 264 4.13 12.07 6.79
N LYS A 265 3.73 13.18 6.16
CA LYS A 265 3.20 13.22 4.79
C LYS A 265 4.34 13.11 3.79
N ALA A 266 4.21 12.28 2.76
CA ALA A 266 5.26 12.19 1.74
C ALA A 266 5.36 13.49 0.93
N LEU A 267 6.58 14.00 0.71
CA LEU A 267 6.81 15.06 -0.28
C LEU A 267 6.46 14.53 -1.68
N THR A 268 5.90 15.40 -2.52
CA THR A 268 5.75 15.10 -3.94
C THR A 268 7.13 15.14 -4.59
N VAL A 269 7.51 14.06 -5.29
CA VAL A 269 8.82 13.96 -5.95
C VAL A 269 8.60 13.89 -7.47
N SER A 270 9.28 14.77 -8.21
CA SER A 270 9.31 14.76 -9.67
C SER A 270 10.76 14.80 -10.16
N GLY A 271 11.31 13.64 -10.50
CA GLY A 271 12.74 13.49 -10.79
C GLY A 271 13.59 13.80 -9.56
N THR A 272 14.31 14.92 -9.59
CA THR A 272 15.09 15.42 -8.44
C THR A 272 14.39 16.54 -7.68
N ALA A 273 13.30 17.10 -8.21
CA ALA A 273 12.57 18.17 -7.54
C ALA A 273 11.62 17.58 -6.48
N VAL A 274 11.50 18.27 -5.35
CA VAL A 274 10.49 17.97 -4.33
C VAL A 274 9.59 19.16 -4.07
N SER A 275 8.32 18.89 -3.76
CA SER A 275 7.37 19.93 -3.38
C SER A 275 6.30 19.43 -2.40
N ALA A 276 5.79 20.37 -1.61
CA ALA A 276 4.59 20.23 -0.79
C ALA A 276 4.08 21.61 -0.37
N SER A 277 2.96 21.65 0.32
CA SER A 277 2.42 22.83 1.00
C SER A 277 1.64 22.36 2.23
N GLY A 278 1.48 23.25 3.20
CA GLY A 278 0.71 23.00 4.41
C GLY A 278 0.31 24.29 5.12
N ILE A 279 -0.33 24.13 6.28
CA ILE A 279 -0.78 25.21 7.15
C ILE A 279 -0.39 24.86 8.58
N ILE A 280 0.38 25.73 9.24
CA ILE A 280 0.52 25.68 10.69
C ILE A 280 -0.70 26.37 11.29
N GLU A 281 -1.68 25.61 11.76
CA GLU A 281 -2.96 26.18 12.19
C GLU A 281 -3.02 26.56 13.68
N ARG A 282 -2.03 26.15 14.47
CA ARG A 282 -1.91 26.51 15.89
C ARG A 282 -0.45 26.47 16.33
N ASN A 283 -0.10 27.20 17.39
CA ASN A 283 1.28 27.29 17.88
C ASN A 283 1.80 26.00 18.54
N THR A 284 0.98 24.96 18.62
CA THR A 284 1.38 23.61 19.03
C THR A 284 1.45 22.63 17.87
N ASP A 285 1.11 23.08 16.67
CA ASP A 285 1.15 22.28 15.46
C ASP A 285 2.54 22.34 14.83
N VAL A 286 2.96 21.19 14.30
CA VAL A 286 4.25 21.01 13.62
C VAL A 286 4.02 19.99 12.53
N ASP A 287 4.56 20.24 11.36
CA ASP A 287 4.27 19.42 10.19
C ASP A 287 5.47 18.58 9.81
N PHE A 288 5.32 17.25 9.78
CA PHE A 288 6.38 16.36 9.30
C PHE A 288 6.12 15.90 7.87
N PHE A 289 7.15 16.07 7.02
CA PHE A 289 7.18 15.52 5.67
C PHE A 289 8.28 14.48 5.51
N SER A 290 8.01 13.40 4.78
CA SER A 290 9.00 12.36 4.48
C SER A 290 9.44 12.39 3.02
N PHE A 291 10.71 12.08 2.77
CA PHE A 291 11.23 11.84 1.43
C PHE A 291 12.40 10.86 1.47
N THR A 292 12.66 10.20 0.35
CA THR A 292 13.82 9.30 0.20
C THR A 292 14.77 9.88 -0.82
N THR A 293 16.07 9.85 -0.53
CA THR A 293 17.11 10.35 -1.42
C THR A 293 18.30 9.41 -1.46
N ALA A 294 19.03 9.39 -2.58
CA ALA A 294 20.35 8.77 -2.63
C ALA A 294 21.41 9.65 -1.95
N ALA A 295 22.61 9.10 -1.74
CA ALA A 295 23.68 9.83 -1.11
C ALA A 295 24.10 11.04 -1.96
N GLY A 296 24.20 12.21 -1.34
CA GLY A 296 24.66 13.43 -2.01
C GLY A 296 24.01 14.71 -1.46
N PRO A 297 24.20 15.85 -2.14
CA PRO A 297 23.68 17.13 -1.71
C PRO A 297 22.17 17.22 -1.95
N ILE A 298 21.45 17.71 -0.94
CA ILE A 298 20.04 18.08 -1.03
C ILE A 298 19.88 19.56 -0.67
N SER A 299 18.81 20.16 -1.17
CA SER A 299 18.38 21.51 -0.82
C SER A 299 16.89 21.53 -0.60
N LEU A 300 16.43 22.05 0.53
CA LEU A 300 15.01 22.22 0.85
C LEU A 300 14.79 23.66 1.26
N THR A 301 13.75 24.30 0.74
CA THR A 301 13.34 25.65 1.09
C THR A 301 11.87 25.61 1.46
N VAL A 302 11.56 26.16 2.63
CA VAL A 302 10.20 26.35 3.13
C VAL A 302 9.94 27.84 3.12
N THR A 303 8.96 28.27 2.32
CA THR A 303 8.58 29.67 2.17
C THR A 303 7.18 29.88 2.76
N PRO A 304 6.95 30.94 3.55
CA PRO A 304 5.61 31.27 4.00
C PRO A 304 4.77 31.82 2.83
N SER A 305 3.52 32.22 3.11
CA SER A 305 2.66 32.87 2.12
C SER A 305 3.39 34.03 1.39
N GLY A 306 3.22 34.10 0.08
CA GLY A 306 3.88 35.12 -0.76
C GLY A 306 3.36 36.55 -0.56
N ARG A 307 2.23 36.72 0.14
CA ARG A 307 1.62 38.01 0.48
C ARG A 307 1.17 38.03 1.94
N SER A 308 1.61 39.04 2.69
CA SER A 308 1.42 39.18 4.15
C SER A 308 1.68 37.87 4.89
N PRO A 309 2.90 37.29 4.83
CA PRO A 309 3.20 36.09 5.60
C PRO A 309 3.01 36.35 7.09
N ASN A 310 2.31 35.43 7.75
CA ASN A 310 2.13 35.46 9.21
C ASN A 310 3.03 34.45 9.92
N LEU A 311 3.55 33.47 9.18
CA LEU A 311 4.39 32.40 9.70
C LEU A 311 5.88 32.75 9.61
N ASP A 312 6.57 32.70 10.75
CA ASP A 312 8.03 32.65 10.84
C ASP A 312 8.48 31.19 10.99
N ILE A 313 9.21 30.68 10.00
CA ILE A 313 9.43 29.25 9.83
C ILE A 313 10.72 28.78 10.48
N LEU A 314 10.61 27.74 11.31
CA LEU A 314 11.71 26.84 11.64
C LEU A 314 11.60 25.56 10.80
N ALA A 315 12.64 25.26 10.03
CA ALA A 315 12.79 24.00 9.32
C ALA A 315 13.84 23.12 9.99
N GLU A 316 13.51 21.85 10.25
CA GLU A 316 14.42 20.88 10.85
C GLU A 316 14.43 19.56 10.05
N LEU A 317 15.62 19.09 9.67
CA LEU A 317 15.81 17.84 8.94
C LEU A 317 16.22 16.74 9.90
N TYR A 318 15.47 15.64 9.94
CA TYR A 318 15.75 14.45 10.74
C TYR A 318 16.03 13.25 9.84
N ASN A 319 16.88 12.33 10.31
CA ASN A 319 17.05 11.02 9.66
C ASN A 319 16.01 10.01 10.14
N SER A 320 16.03 8.79 9.60
CA SER A 320 15.09 7.71 9.96
C SER A 320 15.17 7.22 11.41
N ALA A 321 16.24 7.55 12.13
CA ALA A 321 16.37 7.27 13.55
C ALA A 321 15.84 8.41 14.45
N GLY A 322 15.28 9.47 13.86
CA GLY A 322 14.81 10.65 14.59
C GLY A 322 15.94 11.56 15.08
N VAL A 323 17.14 11.43 14.52
CA VAL A 323 18.28 12.31 14.87
C VAL A 323 18.26 13.55 13.97
N LEU A 324 18.35 14.73 14.59
CA LEU A 324 18.47 16.01 13.89
C LEU A 324 19.77 16.06 13.07
N VAL A 325 19.65 16.35 11.79
CA VAL A 325 20.73 16.45 10.79
C VAL A 325 21.08 17.90 10.51
N ALA A 326 20.08 18.76 10.35
CA ALA A 326 20.24 20.19 10.08
C ALA A 326 19.00 20.95 10.53
N SER A 327 19.15 22.22 10.86
CA SER A 327 18.04 23.13 11.15
C SER A 327 18.28 24.51 10.53
N SER A 328 17.21 25.27 10.30
CA SER A 328 17.25 26.60 9.71
C SER A 328 16.08 27.45 10.19
N ASN A 329 16.39 28.59 10.79
CA ASN A 329 15.51 29.72 11.05
C ASN A 329 16.40 30.99 10.99
N PRO A 330 16.53 31.63 9.82
CA PRO A 330 17.37 32.81 9.67
C PRO A 330 16.74 34.01 10.40
N ALA A 331 17.47 34.67 11.30
CA ALA A 331 16.91 35.67 12.21
C ALA A 331 16.16 36.85 11.55
N ASP A 332 16.48 37.20 10.31
CA ASP A 332 15.89 38.36 9.60
C ASP A 332 15.02 37.97 8.41
N PHE A 333 14.70 36.68 8.24
CA PHE A 333 13.84 36.16 7.18
C PHE A 333 12.77 35.23 7.77
N LEU A 334 11.58 35.26 7.19
CA LEU A 334 10.49 34.36 7.60
C LEU A 334 10.58 32.96 6.95
N ALA A 335 11.35 32.85 5.86
CA ALA A 335 11.58 31.60 5.15
C ALA A 335 12.81 30.86 5.71
N ALA A 336 12.78 29.53 5.64
CA ALA A 336 13.87 28.67 6.07
C ALA A 336 14.41 27.82 4.92
N SER A 337 15.74 27.69 4.83
CA SER A 337 16.40 26.84 3.84
C SER A 337 17.43 25.93 4.47
N ILE A 338 17.39 24.65 4.11
CA ILE A 338 18.36 23.63 4.49
C ILE A 338 19.13 23.21 3.25
N SER A 339 20.46 23.27 3.32
CA SER A 339 21.37 22.63 2.37
C SER A 339 22.28 21.66 3.12
N ALA A 340 22.22 20.38 2.77
CA ALA A 340 22.96 19.33 3.46
C ALA A 340 23.46 18.28 2.48
N THR A 341 24.61 17.66 2.78
CA THR A 341 25.03 16.42 2.11
C THR A 341 24.67 15.25 3.00
N VAL A 342 23.83 14.35 2.50
CA VAL A 342 23.24 13.27 3.30
C VAL A 342 23.58 11.90 2.71
N GLY A 343 23.52 10.85 3.54
CA GLY A 343 23.62 9.47 3.07
C GLY A 343 22.32 9.02 2.39
N ALA A 344 22.37 7.93 1.62
CA ALA A 344 21.16 7.36 1.03
C ALA A 344 20.21 6.88 2.13
N GLY A 345 18.92 7.23 2.03
CA GLY A 345 17.93 6.84 3.02
C GLY A 345 16.69 7.73 3.02
N THR A 346 15.82 7.47 3.99
CA THR A 346 14.63 8.27 4.26
C THR A 346 14.94 9.35 5.28
N TYR A 347 14.49 10.57 4.99
CA TYR A 347 14.62 11.74 5.84
C TYR A 347 13.26 12.38 6.05
N TYR A 348 13.19 13.19 7.09
CA TYR A 348 11.99 13.87 7.52
C TYR A 348 12.26 15.36 7.68
N LEU A 349 11.47 16.20 7.03
CA LEU A 349 11.49 17.65 7.22
C LEU A 349 10.35 18.01 8.17
N LYS A 350 10.69 18.59 9.33
CA LYS A 350 9.73 19.23 10.22
C LYS A 350 9.63 20.72 9.86
N VAL A 351 8.41 21.23 9.77
CA VAL A 351 8.09 22.65 9.66
C VAL A 351 7.37 23.07 10.93
N ASP A 352 7.73 24.23 11.48
CA ASP A 352 7.24 24.75 12.75
C ASP A 352 7.14 26.28 12.69
N GLY A 353 6.18 26.85 13.40
CA GLY A 353 6.02 28.30 13.56
C GLY A 353 6.70 28.78 14.83
N VAL A 354 7.64 29.73 14.72
CA VAL A 354 8.47 30.16 15.86
C VAL A 354 8.44 31.67 16.10
N GLY A 355 8.93 32.08 17.26
CA GLY A 355 9.13 33.49 17.60
C GLY A 355 10.56 33.96 17.33
N LYS A 356 10.76 35.29 17.36
CA LYS A 356 12.06 35.95 17.24
C LYS A 356 12.40 36.72 18.51
N GLY A 357 13.59 36.50 19.07
CA GLY A 357 14.19 37.41 20.05
C GLY A 357 13.34 37.69 21.31
N ASP A 358 13.44 38.92 21.84
CA ASP A 358 12.67 39.38 23.00
C ASP A 358 11.41 40.13 22.56
N PRO A 359 10.19 39.64 22.87
CA PRO A 359 8.94 40.27 22.46
C PRO A 359 8.67 41.64 23.12
N LEU A 360 9.36 41.96 24.21
CA LEU A 360 9.28 43.28 24.84
C LEU A 360 10.19 44.32 24.17
N GLY A 361 10.97 43.92 23.16
CA GLY A 361 11.92 44.77 22.46
C GLY A 361 11.64 44.85 20.96
N THR A 362 12.29 43.97 20.20
CA THR A 362 12.27 43.96 18.73
C THR A 362 11.79 42.62 18.16
N GLY A 363 11.18 41.80 19.00
CA GLY A 363 10.88 40.40 18.74
C GLY A 363 9.40 40.06 18.90
N TYR A 364 9.07 38.78 18.83
CA TYR A 364 7.72 38.27 19.01
C TYR A 364 7.79 36.82 19.49
N THR A 365 6.71 36.34 20.09
CA THR A 365 6.58 34.94 20.49
C THR A 365 6.11 34.09 19.30
N ASP A 366 6.06 32.77 19.49
CA ASP A 366 5.48 31.83 18.53
C ASP A 366 3.94 31.87 18.48
N TYR A 367 3.29 32.63 19.37
CA TYR A 367 1.84 32.64 19.54
C TYR A 367 1.09 32.90 18.23
N GLY A 368 1.50 33.94 17.50
CA GLY A 368 0.86 34.38 16.26
C GLY A 368 1.53 33.85 14.99
N SER A 369 2.59 33.05 15.11
CA SER A 369 3.35 32.49 13.99
C SER A 369 2.62 31.31 13.37
N LEU A 370 1.47 31.59 12.77
CA LEU A 370 0.57 30.63 12.13
C LEU A 370 0.39 31.02 10.68
N GLY A 371 0.13 30.07 9.79
CA GLY A 371 -0.14 30.42 8.40
C GLY A 371 0.23 29.36 7.38
N GLN A 372 0.07 29.73 6.11
CA GLN A 372 0.36 28.84 4.98
C GLN A 372 1.86 28.85 4.66
N TYR A 373 2.36 27.71 4.21
CA TYR A 373 3.70 27.61 3.65
C TYR A 373 3.76 26.66 2.45
N ALA A 374 4.83 26.79 1.68
CA ALA A 374 5.18 25.91 0.59
C ALA A 374 6.60 25.38 0.76
N ILE A 375 6.79 24.11 0.41
CA ILE A 375 8.08 23.44 0.37
C ILE A 375 8.47 23.28 -1.10
N THR A 376 9.70 23.66 -1.41
CA THR A 376 10.35 23.33 -2.69
C THR A 376 11.77 22.85 -2.42
N GLY A 377 12.34 22.09 -3.34
CA GLY A 377 13.71 21.66 -3.16
C GLY A 377 14.22 20.72 -4.22
N SER A 378 15.45 20.26 -4.01
CA SER A 378 16.09 19.21 -4.78
C SER A 378 16.65 18.13 -3.87
N ILE A 379 16.47 16.89 -4.32
CA ILE A 379 17.04 15.69 -3.74
C ILE A 379 17.87 14.96 -4.79
N ILE A 380 18.68 14.01 -4.36
CA ILE A 380 19.33 13.09 -5.27
C ILE A 380 18.37 11.94 -5.57
N SER A 381 18.03 11.77 -6.84
CA SER A 381 17.23 10.64 -7.31
C SER A 381 18.05 9.35 -7.19
N GLY A 382 17.44 8.31 -6.63
CA GLY A 382 18.04 6.98 -6.54
C GLY A 382 18.10 6.29 -7.90
N THR A 383 19.13 5.49 -8.14
CA THR A 383 19.19 4.67 -9.35
C THR A 383 18.01 3.70 -9.40
N LYS A 384 17.15 3.83 -10.42
CA LYS A 384 16.05 2.89 -10.68
C LYS A 384 16.63 1.49 -10.79
N SER A 385 16.17 0.57 -9.98
CA SER A 385 16.75 -0.77 -9.87
C SER A 385 15.67 -1.82 -10.06
N ILE A 386 15.87 -2.74 -11.01
CA ILE A 386 14.87 -3.74 -11.43
C ILE A 386 15.33 -5.16 -11.09
N SER A 387 14.36 -6.02 -10.79
CA SER A 387 14.50 -7.47 -10.74
C SER A 387 13.23 -8.13 -11.28
N ILE A 388 13.33 -9.38 -11.74
CA ILE A 388 12.19 -10.18 -12.18
C ILE A 388 12.12 -11.49 -11.38
N ALA A 389 10.91 -11.92 -11.04
CA ALA A 389 10.65 -13.23 -10.46
C ALA A 389 9.40 -13.85 -11.09
N LYS A 390 9.36 -15.18 -11.13
CA LYS A 390 8.13 -15.92 -11.42
C LYS A 390 7.19 -15.79 -10.21
N THR A 391 5.94 -15.51 -10.49
CA THR A 391 4.84 -15.51 -9.51
C THR A 391 3.95 -16.74 -9.69
N THR A 392 3.68 -17.15 -10.93
CA THR A 392 2.77 -18.27 -11.23
C THR A 392 3.32 -19.11 -12.38
N ASP A 393 3.30 -20.45 -12.22
CA ASP A 393 3.51 -21.41 -13.31
C ASP A 393 2.24 -21.55 -14.15
N GLY A 394 2.41 -21.83 -15.43
CA GLY A 394 1.32 -22.08 -16.37
C GLY A 394 0.74 -23.48 -16.23
N LYS A 395 -0.55 -23.63 -16.58
CA LYS A 395 -1.19 -24.93 -16.75
C LYS A 395 -2.15 -24.87 -17.93
N GLU A 396 -2.21 -25.94 -18.70
CA GLU A 396 -3.20 -26.10 -19.78
C GLU A 396 -4.57 -26.48 -19.20
N ALA A 397 -4.59 -27.33 -18.16
CA ALA A 397 -5.78 -27.59 -17.37
C ALA A 397 -6.34 -26.31 -16.71
N GLY A 398 -7.47 -25.82 -17.23
CA GLY A 398 -8.18 -24.65 -16.69
C GLY A 398 -7.42 -23.35 -16.95
N PRO A 399 -7.01 -23.11 -18.20
CA PRO A 399 -5.84 -22.35 -18.66
C PRO A 399 -5.34 -21.29 -17.66
N VAL A 400 -4.36 -21.68 -16.85
CA VAL A 400 -3.71 -20.82 -15.86
C VAL A 400 -2.52 -20.14 -16.51
N SER A 401 -2.51 -18.82 -16.59
CA SER A 401 -1.40 -18.04 -17.15
C SER A 401 -0.10 -18.20 -16.36
N SER A 402 1.03 -18.23 -17.07
CA SER A 402 2.34 -17.95 -16.47
C SER A 402 2.46 -16.47 -16.14
N VAL A 403 2.84 -16.12 -14.91
CA VAL A 403 2.94 -14.72 -14.46
C VAL A 403 4.32 -14.45 -13.91
N PHE A 404 4.93 -13.35 -14.37
CA PHE A 404 6.18 -12.82 -13.84
C PHE A 404 5.94 -11.43 -13.25
N THR A 405 6.45 -11.19 -12.03
CA THR A 405 6.41 -9.88 -11.40
C THR A 405 7.80 -9.26 -11.44
N LEU A 406 7.88 -8.06 -12.02
CA LEU A 406 9.05 -7.21 -11.92
C LEU A 406 8.89 -6.29 -10.72
N THR A 407 9.98 -6.14 -9.96
CA THR A 407 10.05 -5.23 -8.81
C THR A 407 11.01 -4.10 -9.12
N ARG A 408 10.59 -2.87 -8.84
CA ARG A 408 11.37 -1.62 -8.97
C ARG A 408 11.64 -1.02 -7.60
N THR A 409 12.90 -0.70 -7.35
CA THR A 409 13.38 0.06 -6.19
C THR A 409 14.16 1.31 -6.65
N GLY A 410 14.44 2.25 -5.73
CA GLY A 410 15.04 3.54 -6.07
C GLY A 410 13.98 4.57 -6.51
N ASP A 411 14.19 5.23 -7.64
CA ASP A 411 13.29 6.27 -8.15
C ASP A 411 11.99 5.71 -8.77
N LEU A 412 10.87 6.00 -8.13
CA LEU A 412 9.52 5.64 -8.60
C LEU A 412 8.79 6.80 -9.29
N SER A 413 9.35 8.01 -9.31
CA SER A 413 8.63 9.26 -9.65
C SER A 413 8.12 9.32 -11.09
N SER A 414 8.81 8.67 -12.03
CA SER A 414 8.37 8.59 -13.42
C SER A 414 7.95 7.17 -13.79
N ALA A 415 7.14 7.06 -14.84
CA ALA A 415 6.95 5.77 -15.50
C ALA A 415 8.29 5.21 -16.00
N LEU A 416 8.37 3.89 -16.12
CA LEU A 416 9.55 3.18 -16.63
C LEU A 416 9.13 2.03 -17.53
N THR A 417 9.64 1.99 -18.75
CA THR A 417 9.48 0.86 -19.66
C THR A 417 10.70 -0.04 -19.56
N VAL A 418 10.47 -1.32 -19.30
CA VAL A 418 11.48 -2.37 -19.20
C VAL A 418 11.32 -3.30 -20.40
N ASN A 419 12.40 -3.49 -21.16
CA ASN A 419 12.42 -4.42 -22.29
C ASN A 419 12.72 -5.83 -21.79
N TYR A 420 12.08 -6.84 -22.38
CA TYR A 420 12.35 -8.23 -22.09
C TYR A 420 12.26 -9.11 -23.34
N THR A 421 12.87 -10.28 -23.26
CA THR A 421 12.79 -11.35 -24.26
C THR A 421 12.24 -12.61 -23.62
N LEU A 422 11.50 -13.39 -24.40
CA LEU A 422 11.03 -14.74 -24.05
C LEU A 422 11.87 -15.79 -24.80
N ALA A 423 12.19 -16.87 -24.10
CA ALA A 423 12.86 -18.08 -24.58
C ALA A 423 12.36 -19.29 -23.78
N GLY A 424 13.00 -20.45 -23.90
CA GLY A 424 12.63 -21.67 -23.19
C GLY A 424 12.28 -22.80 -24.16
N THR A 425 11.59 -23.82 -23.66
CA THR A 425 11.10 -24.93 -24.52
C THR A 425 9.70 -24.66 -25.06
N ALA A 426 8.89 -23.86 -24.35
CA ALA A 426 7.56 -23.48 -24.80
C ALA A 426 7.62 -22.44 -25.94
N THR A 427 6.79 -22.68 -26.95
CA THR A 427 6.67 -21.94 -28.21
C THR A 427 5.52 -20.90 -28.15
N PRO A 428 5.83 -19.59 -28.28
CA PRO A 428 4.79 -18.57 -28.35
C PRO A 428 3.84 -18.78 -29.54
N GLY A 429 2.53 -18.72 -29.28
CA GLY A 429 1.46 -18.95 -30.23
C GLY A 429 1.05 -20.43 -30.39
N VAL A 430 1.80 -21.35 -29.79
CA VAL A 430 1.43 -22.77 -29.66
C VAL A 430 1.03 -23.02 -28.21
N ASP A 431 1.95 -22.83 -27.26
CA ASP A 431 1.74 -23.24 -25.85
C ASP A 431 1.31 -22.06 -24.95
N TYR A 432 1.55 -20.82 -25.41
CA TYR A 432 1.09 -19.61 -24.73
C TYR A 432 0.96 -18.41 -25.66
N THR A 433 0.13 -17.44 -25.28
CA THR A 433 0.02 -16.17 -25.98
C THR A 433 1.10 -15.18 -25.52
N GLY A 434 1.93 -14.71 -26.45
CA GLY A 434 3.01 -13.77 -26.17
C GLY A 434 3.83 -13.44 -27.41
N THR A 435 4.59 -12.35 -27.35
CA THR A 435 5.54 -11.95 -28.39
C THR A 435 6.88 -11.63 -27.77
N THR A 436 7.96 -11.78 -28.54
CA THR A 436 9.33 -11.50 -28.11
C THR A 436 10.11 -10.90 -29.29
N PRO A 437 10.92 -9.83 -29.09
CA PRO A 437 11.06 -9.05 -27.86
C PRO A 437 9.78 -8.25 -27.53
N ASN A 438 9.58 -7.90 -26.26
CA ASN A 438 8.42 -7.12 -25.82
C ASN A 438 8.78 -6.24 -24.60
N THR A 439 7.82 -5.48 -24.07
CA THR A 439 8.04 -4.50 -23.00
C THR A 439 6.99 -4.60 -21.92
N VAL A 440 7.37 -4.23 -20.70
CA VAL A 440 6.47 -4.08 -19.56
C VAL A 440 6.68 -2.69 -18.96
N SER A 441 5.60 -2.02 -18.56
CA SER A 441 5.65 -0.64 -18.07
C SER A 441 5.27 -0.56 -16.59
N PHE A 442 6.12 0.11 -15.81
CA PHE A 442 5.77 0.62 -14.49
C PHE A 442 5.09 1.96 -14.66
N LEU A 443 3.94 2.13 -14.01
CA LEU A 443 3.34 3.45 -13.83
C LEU A 443 4.20 4.30 -12.88
N ALA A 444 4.11 5.63 -12.99
CA ALA A 444 4.68 6.53 -11.98
C ALA A 444 4.13 6.16 -10.59
N GLY A 445 5.00 6.11 -9.59
CA GLY A 445 4.69 5.67 -8.22
C GLY A 445 4.60 4.15 -8.03
N SER A 446 4.47 3.33 -9.08
CA SER A 446 4.30 1.88 -8.92
C SER A 446 5.62 1.16 -8.63
N PRO A 447 5.72 0.35 -7.56
CA PRO A 447 6.90 -0.46 -7.27
C PRO A 447 6.92 -1.79 -8.04
N THR A 448 5.82 -2.17 -8.70
CA THR A 448 5.68 -3.47 -9.40
C THR A 448 5.06 -3.32 -10.79
N ALA A 449 5.42 -4.24 -11.69
CA ALA A 449 4.75 -4.45 -12.96
C ALA A 449 4.70 -5.96 -13.28
N THR A 450 3.68 -6.40 -14.01
CA THR A 450 3.47 -7.84 -14.28
C THR A 450 3.52 -8.14 -15.77
N ILE A 451 4.19 -9.23 -16.12
CA ILE A 451 4.09 -9.89 -17.42
C ILE A 451 3.17 -11.09 -17.23
N THR A 452 2.06 -11.12 -17.96
CA THR A 452 1.09 -12.23 -17.94
C THR A 452 1.09 -12.89 -19.31
N LEU A 453 1.37 -14.19 -19.33
CA LEU A 453 1.40 -15.03 -20.53
C LEU A 453 0.33 -16.12 -20.39
N PRO A 454 -0.89 -15.90 -20.92
CA PRO A 454 -1.94 -16.92 -20.94
C PRO A 454 -1.47 -18.17 -21.66
N THR A 455 -1.62 -19.32 -21.01
CA THR A 455 -1.38 -20.64 -21.61
C THR A 455 -2.45 -20.95 -22.66
N ILE A 456 -2.08 -21.74 -23.66
CA ILE A 456 -2.98 -22.26 -24.68
C ILE A 456 -3.11 -23.75 -24.39
N ASP A 457 -4.33 -24.18 -24.08
CA ASP A 457 -4.70 -25.59 -23.91
C ASP A 457 -4.89 -26.20 -25.29
N ASP A 458 -4.26 -27.34 -25.57
CA ASP A 458 -4.46 -28.05 -26.82
C ASP A 458 -4.87 -29.53 -26.63
N SER A 459 -4.39 -30.44 -27.47
CA SER A 459 -4.71 -31.88 -27.37
C SER A 459 -3.47 -32.75 -27.61
N VAL A 460 -2.29 -32.13 -27.63
CA VAL A 460 -1.01 -32.75 -27.93
C VAL A 460 -0.35 -33.11 -26.61
N VAL A 461 0.06 -34.37 -26.49
CA VAL A 461 0.80 -34.81 -25.31
C VAL A 461 2.21 -34.25 -25.35
N ASP A 462 2.49 -33.29 -24.49
CA ASP A 462 3.79 -32.64 -24.37
C ASP A 462 4.42 -32.83 -22.99
N PRO A 463 5.77 -32.95 -22.89
CA PRO A 463 6.43 -32.87 -21.60
C PRO A 463 6.26 -31.45 -21.04
N SER A 464 6.27 -31.27 -19.71
CA SER A 464 6.19 -29.92 -19.13
C SER A 464 7.25 -28.98 -19.71
N GLU A 465 6.80 -27.86 -20.26
CA GLU A 465 7.63 -26.93 -21.00
C GLU A 465 7.97 -25.69 -20.18
N THR A 466 8.95 -24.89 -20.63
CA THR A 466 9.43 -23.72 -19.87
C THR A 466 9.35 -22.44 -20.69
N ILE A 467 8.97 -21.35 -20.01
CA ILE A 467 9.13 -19.97 -20.48
C ILE A 467 10.22 -19.30 -19.64
N ILE A 468 11.29 -18.86 -20.29
CA ILE A 468 12.38 -18.09 -19.70
C ILE A 468 12.20 -16.63 -20.13
N THR A 469 11.86 -15.77 -19.16
CA THR A 469 11.73 -14.32 -19.36
C THR A 469 13.00 -13.63 -18.89
N LYS A 470 13.66 -12.88 -19.78
CA LYS A 470 14.90 -12.14 -19.47
C LYS A 470 14.75 -10.65 -19.75
N ILE A 471 15.09 -9.81 -18.77
CA ILE A 471 15.18 -8.36 -18.92
C ILE A 471 16.37 -8.03 -19.85
N THR A 472 16.17 -7.15 -20.82
CA THR A 472 17.19 -6.74 -21.80
C THR A 472 17.33 -5.22 -21.89
N ALA A 473 18.48 -4.76 -22.39
CA ALA A 473 18.78 -3.36 -22.72
C ALA A 473 18.39 -2.34 -21.62
N PRO A 474 19.03 -2.41 -20.43
CA PRO A 474 18.74 -1.47 -19.35
C PRO A 474 19.10 -0.05 -19.76
N THR A 475 18.07 0.78 -19.96
CA THR A 475 18.20 2.21 -20.28
C THR A 475 17.50 2.99 -19.19
N GLY A 476 18.24 3.79 -18.42
CA GLY A 476 17.68 4.58 -17.32
C GLY A 476 17.36 3.79 -16.04
N TYR A 477 17.84 2.54 -15.93
CA TYR A 477 17.77 1.71 -14.73
C TYR A 477 18.93 0.72 -14.68
N THR A 478 19.17 0.13 -13.51
CA THR A 478 20.12 -0.97 -13.27
C THR A 478 19.37 -2.24 -12.91
N ILE A 479 20.00 -3.40 -13.10
CA ILE A 479 19.46 -4.69 -12.62
C ILE A 479 20.16 -5.01 -11.30
N SER A 480 19.38 -5.11 -10.22
CA SER A 480 19.90 -5.29 -8.85
C SER A 480 19.55 -6.64 -8.23
N GLY A 481 18.73 -7.43 -8.92
CA GLY A 481 18.39 -8.82 -8.57
C GLY A 481 18.48 -9.72 -9.80
N SER A 482 17.64 -10.76 -9.87
CA SER A 482 17.61 -11.61 -11.05
C SER A 482 17.17 -10.81 -12.28
N ASP A 483 17.91 -10.94 -13.38
CA ASP A 483 17.52 -10.43 -14.69
C ASP A 483 16.68 -11.44 -15.48
N THR A 484 16.56 -12.67 -14.97
CA THR A 484 15.93 -13.80 -15.64
C THR A 484 15.01 -14.55 -14.68
N ALA A 485 13.85 -14.98 -15.16
CA ALA A 485 12.93 -15.83 -14.42
C ALA A 485 12.37 -16.92 -15.34
N THR A 486 12.14 -18.12 -14.79
CA THR A 486 11.62 -19.28 -15.53
C THR A 486 10.29 -19.73 -14.95
N ALA A 487 9.28 -19.85 -15.79
CA ALA A 487 7.99 -20.50 -15.49
C ALA A 487 7.88 -21.81 -16.26
N THR A 488 7.14 -22.77 -15.71
CA THR A 488 6.82 -24.05 -16.34
C THR A 488 5.36 -24.06 -16.74
N ILE A 489 5.04 -24.55 -17.94
CA ILE A 489 3.68 -24.91 -18.37
C ILE A 489 3.53 -26.41 -18.11
N VAL A 490 2.51 -26.77 -17.33
CA VAL A 490 2.18 -28.18 -17.07
C VAL A 490 1.08 -28.62 -18.03
N ASP A 491 1.42 -29.61 -18.85
CA ASP A 491 0.52 -30.33 -19.76
C ASP A 491 -0.60 -31.08 -19.01
N ASN A 492 -1.78 -31.14 -19.62
CA ASN A 492 -2.96 -31.88 -19.16
C ASN A 492 -3.37 -33.05 -20.07
N ASP A 493 -2.69 -33.27 -21.19
CA ASP A 493 -3.01 -34.28 -22.19
C ASP A 493 -2.25 -35.60 -22.00
N GLY A 494 -1.14 -35.60 -21.24
CA GLY A 494 -0.28 -36.76 -20.92
C GLY A 494 -0.87 -37.89 -20.05
N GLY A 495 -2.09 -38.34 -20.30
CA GLY A 495 -2.74 -39.46 -19.60
C GLY A 495 -2.28 -40.88 -19.99
N GLY A 496 -1.16 -41.05 -20.68
CA GLY A 496 -0.63 -42.36 -21.08
C GLY A 496 0.54 -42.81 -20.20
N GLY A 497 0.28 -43.52 -19.11
CA GLY A 497 1.35 -44.14 -18.31
C GLY A 497 2.23 -45.07 -19.16
N ASN A 498 3.49 -45.26 -18.76
CA ASN A 498 4.40 -46.17 -19.46
C ASN A 498 3.90 -47.61 -19.33
N ILE A 499 3.74 -48.31 -20.45
CA ILE A 499 3.24 -49.69 -20.48
C ILE A 499 4.41 -50.67 -20.48
N PHE A 500 4.42 -51.58 -19.52
CA PHE A 500 5.34 -52.72 -19.45
C PHE A 500 4.52 -54.00 -19.45
N SER A 501 4.86 -54.97 -20.31
CA SER A 501 4.06 -56.17 -20.48
C SER A 501 4.91 -57.42 -20.40
N ASN A 502 4.36 -58.48 -19.81
CA ASN A 502 4.82 -59.84 -19.98
C ASN A 502 3.71 -60.64 -20.67
N PRO A 503 3.82 -60.92 -21.98
CA PRO A 503 2.77 -61.61 -22.73
C PRO A 503 2.82 -63.14 -22.55
N ASN A 504 3.77 -63.68 -21.77
CA ASN A 504 3.88 -65.12 -21.58
C ASN A 504 2.65 -65.63 -20.82
N PRO A 505 2.01 -66.72 -21.30
CA PRO A 505 0.88 -67.32 -20.62
C PRO A 505 1.22 -67.78 -19.20
N ILE A 506 0.24 -67.69 -18.31
CA ILE A 506 0.27 -68.28 -16.97
C ILE A 506 -0.81 -69.36 -16.93
N SER A 507 -0.46 -70.63 -16.72
CA SER A 507 -1.44 -71.66 -16.38
C SER A 507 -1.85 -71.48 -14.93
N ILE A 508 -3.14 -71.59 -14.64
CA ILE A 508 -3.70 -71.54 -13.28
C ILE A 508 -4.46 -72.86 -13.15
N ASP A 509 -3.75 -73.89 -12.74
CA ASP A 509 -4.29 -75.24 -12.58
C ASP A 509 -4.11 -75.63 -11.10
N ASP A 510 -4.99 -76.47 -10.58
CA ASP A 510 -4.86 -77.07 -9.24
C ASP A 510 -3.48 -77.77 -9.07
N GLU A 511 -2.99 -77.82 -7.82
CA GLU A 511 -1.73 -78.48 -7.45
C GLU A 511 -1.66 -79.93 -7.96
N SER A 512 -2.80 -80.62 -7.97
CA SER A 512 -2.90 -82.00 -8.47
C SER A 512 -2.67 -82.13 -9.98
N SER A 513 -2.80 -81.03 -10.73
CA SER A 513 -2.69 -80.93 -12.19
C SER A 513 -1.40 -80.24 -12.66
N GLY A 514 -0.53 -79.81 -11.75
CA GLY A 514 0.75 -79.18 -12.07
C GLY A 514 0.94 -77.80 -11.45
N GLY A 515 -0.09 -77.25 -10.78
CA GLY A 515 -0.05 -75.95 -10.13
C GLY A 515 0.02 -74.77 -11.10
N THR A 516 -0.01 -73.56 -10.54
CA THR A 516 0.19 -72.35 -11.35
C THR A 516 1.63 -72.24 -11.87
N ASN A 517 1.79 -71.98 -13.17
CA ASN A 517 3.11 -71.86 -13.81
C ASN A 517 3.12 -70.80 -14.94
N PRO A 518 4.01 -69.79 -14.93
CA PRO A 518 5.02 -69.53 -13.90
C PRO A 518 4.43 -68.90 -12.64
N TYR A 519 5.00 -69.25 -11.48
CA TYR A 519 4.64 -68.70 -10.17
C TYR A 519 5.91 -68.26 -9.42
N PRO A 520 6.25 -66.95 -9.40
CA PRO A 520 5.54 -65.84 -10.04
C PRO A 520 5.81 -65.67 -11.53
N SER A 521 4.94 -64.93 -12.20
CA SER A 521 5.21 -64.27 -13.48
C SER A 521 5.81 -62.88 -13.26
N THR A 522 6.88 -62.51 -13.95
CA THR A 522 7.59 -61.25 -13.66
C THR A 522 7.61 -60.26 -14.83
N ILE A 523 7.59 -58.96 -14.53
CA ILE A 523 7.91 -57.86 -15.47
C ILE A 523 9.13 -57.10 -14.93
N SER A 524 10.15 -56.90 -15.78
CA SER A 524 11.29 -56.04 -15.44
C SER A 524 11.04 -54.61 -15.94
N VAL A 525 10.87 -53.68 -15.00
CA VAL A 525 10.61 -52.26 -15.30
C VAL A 525 11.90 -51.46 -15.18
N SER A 526 12.20 -50.65 -16.18
CA SER A 526 13.36 -49.74 -16.17
C SER A 526 13.06 -48.48 -16.97
N GLY A 527 13.85 -47.42 -16.78
CA GLY A 527 13.73 -46.18 -17.55
C GLY A 527 12.65 -45.20 -17.05
N LEU A 528 11.97 -45.51 -15.95
CA LEU A 528 11.02 -44.57 -15.34
C LEU A 528 11.77 -43.44 -14.62
N SER A 529 11.31 -42.20 -14.82
CA SER A 529 11.81 -41.01 -14.12
C SER A 529 10.79 -40.52 -13.09
N GLY A 530 11.23 -40.31 -11.85
CA GLY A 530 10.33 -39.97 -10.74
C GLY A 530 9.71 -41.18 -10.03
N ASN A 531 8.67 -40.92 -9.24
CA ASN A 531 7.98 -41.94 -8.45
C ASN A 531 6.59 -42.21 -9.02
N ILE A 532 6.07 -43.42 -8.77
CA ILE A 532 4.73 -43.84 -9.19
C ILE A 532 3.71 -42.84 -8.63
N ASN A 533 2.89 -42.25 -9.50
CA ASN A 533 1.74 -41.42 -9.12
C ASN A 533 0.40 -42.04 -9.54
N ASN A 534 0.44 -43.04 -10.43
CA ASN A 534 -0.69 -43.83 -10.85
C ASN A 534 -0.21 -45.21 -11.31
N LEU A 535 -0.99 -46.25 -11.00
CA LEU A 535 -0.70 -47.62 -11.41
C LEU A 535 -1.99 -48.30 -11.90
N LYS A 536 -1.94 -48.85 -13.10
CA LYS A 536 -2.93 -49.80 -13.60
C LYS A 536 -2.29 -51.15 -13.87
N VAL A 537 -3.02 -52.23 -13.59
CA VAL A 537 -2.59 -53.61 -13.87
C VAL A 537 -3.61 -54.25 -14.78
N THR A 538 -3.22 -54.71 -15.97
CA THR A 538 -4.13 -55.41 -16.88
C THR A 538 -3.75 -56.87 -16.98
N ILE A 539 -4.70 -57.76 -16.67
CA ILE A 539 -4.60 -59.20 -16.81
C ILE A 539 -5.36 -59.58 -18.09
N ASN A 540 -4.66 -60.17 -19.06
CA ASN A 540 -5.17 -60.33 -20.42
C ASN A 540 -5.61 -61.77 -20.69
N ASN A 541 -6.80 -61.92 -21.29
CA ASN A 541 -7.35 -63.18 -21.78
C ASN A 541 -7.43 -64.27 -20.69
N VAL A 542 -8.05 -63.92 -19.55
CA VAL A 542 -8.28 -64.81 -18.41
C VAL A 542 -9.39 -65.80 -18.73
N SER A 543 -9.13 -67.08 -18.54
CA SER A 543 -10.12 -68.16 -18.58
C SER A 543 -9.94 -69.06 -17.36
N HIS A 544 -11.00 -69.45 -16.69
CA HIS A 544 -10.97 -70.46 -15.61
C HIS A 544 -12.31 -71.19 -15.56
N THR A 545 -12.30 -72.49 -15.26
CA THR A 545 -13.54 -73.27 -15.08
C THR A 545 -14.29 -72.88 -13.81
N TRP A 546 -13.58 -72.33 -12.82
CA TRP A 546 -14.13 -71.78 -11.59
C TRP A 546 -13.35 -70.54 -11.13
N ILE A 547 -13.77 -69.32 -11.52
CA ILE A 547 -12.96 -68.11 -11.27
C ILE A 547 -12.89 -67.70 -9.79
N GLY A 548 -13.82 -68.21 -8.97
CA GLY A 548 -13.86 -67.99 -7.52
C GLY A 548 -12.58 -68.45 -6.81
N ASP A 549 -11.94 -69.50 -7.31
CA ASP A 549 -10.75 -70.09 -6.70
C ASP A 549 -9.46 -69.31 -7.07
N VAL A 550 -9.57 -68.28 -7.92
CA VAL A 550 -8.40 -67.57 -8.47
C VAL A 550 -8.07 -66.32 -7.66
N ASP A 551 -6.98 -66.43 -6.90
CA ASP A 551 -6.37 -65.33 -6.17
C ASP A 551 -5.23 -64.70 -6.96
N ILE A 552 -5.14 -63.37 -6.97
CA ILE A 552 -4.07 -62.64 -7.67
C ILE A 552 -3.40 -61.61 -6.77
N LEU A 553 -2.13 -61.81 -6.47
CA LEU A 553 -1.26 -60.90 -5.72
C LEU A 553 -0.24 -60.22 -6.64
N LEU A 554 -0.13 -58.90 -6.52
CA LEU A 554 0.92 -58.10 -7.13
C LEU A 554 1.98 -57.69 -6.10
N VAL A 555 3.25 -57.87 -6.43
CA VAL A 555 4.39 -57.43 -5.63
C VAL A 555 5.29 -56.51 -6.46
N GLY A 556 5.53 -55.30 -5.95
CA GLY A 556 6.37 -54.30 -6.57
C GLY A 556 7.85 -54.40 -6.16
N PRO A 557 8.75 -53.67 -6.85
CA PRO A 557 10.20 -53.79 -6.68
C PRO A 557 10.73 -53.35 -5.31
N THR A 558 9.93 -52.60 -4.54
CA THR A 558 10.25 -52.16 -3.17
C THR A 558 9.76 -53.13 -2.10
N GLY A 559 9.07 -54.21 -2.49
CA GLY A 559 8.40 -55.14 -1.58
C GLY A 559 6.99 -54.72 -1.17
N ALA A 560 6.49 -53.59 -1.67
CA ALA A 560 5.07 -53.24 -1.57
C ALA A 560 4.22 -54.32 -2.27
N LYS A 561 3.04 -54.63 -1.72
CA LYS A 561 2.20 -55.74 -2.17
C LYS A 561 0.71 -55.41 -2.06
N SER A 562 -0.08 -55.84 -3.04
CA SER A 562 -1.54 -55.65 -3.10
C SER A 562 -2.20 -56.84 -3.76
N ILE A 563 -3.34 -57.28 -3.21
CA ILE A 563 -4.25 -58.18 -3.91
C ILE A 563 -4.94 -57.39 -5.02
N LEU A 564 -5.18 -58.05 -6.15
CA LEU A 564 -5.98 -57.55 -7.26
C LEU A 564 -7.40 -58.13 -7.21
N MET A 565 -7.51 -59.43 -6.97
CA MET A 565 -8.76 -60.15 -6.72
C MET A 565 -8.50 -61.36 -5.82
N SER A 566 -9.42 -61.64 -4.89
CA SER A 566 -9.57 -62.86 -4.10
C SER A 566 -11.05 -63.12 -3.82
N ASP A 567 -11.44 -64.40 -3.83
CA ASP A 567 -12.81 -64.86 -3.54
C ASP A 567 -13.87 -64.20 -4.44
N ILE A 568 -13.57 -64.02 -5.73
CA ILE A 568 -14.48 -63.32 -6.66
C ILE A 568 -15.02 -64.26 -7.72
N GLY A 569 -16.34 -64.41 -7.76
CA GLY A 569 -17.05 -65.15 -8.78
C GLY A 569 -17.33 -66.60 -8.42
N GLU A 570 -17.69 -66.84 -7.16
CA GLU A 570 -18.16 -68.13 -6.65
C GLU A 570 -19.15 -68.81 -7.62
N ALA A 571 -18.83 -70.02 -8.06
CA ALA A 571 -19.59 -70.81 -9.05
C ALA A 571 -19.72 -70.21 -10.47
N LEU A 572 -18.75 -69.40 -10.91
CA LEU A 572 -18.69 -68.86 -12.27
C LEU A 572 -17.50 -69.40 -13.07
N SER A 573 -17.74 -69.70 -14.36
CA SER A 573 -16.66 -69.91 -15.34
C SER A 573 -16.47 -68.65 -16.17
N VAL A 574 -15.22 -68.29 -16.45
CA VAL A 574 -14.88 -67.15 -17.32
C VAL A 574 -14.05 -67.63 -18.50
N SER A 575 -14.20 -66.95 -19.65
CA SER A 575 -13.49 -67.30 -20.87
C SER A 575 -13.04 -66.04 -21.61
N GLY A 576 -11.74 -65.86 -21.69
CA GLY A 576 -11.07 -64.80 -22.44
C GLY A 576 -11.37 -63.38 -22.00
N VAL A 577 -11.57 -63.14 -20.70
CA VAL A 577 -11.86 -61.79 -20.17
C VAL A 577 -10.57 -61.00 -19.95
N ASN A 578 -10.61 -59.68 -20.18
CA ASN A 578 -9.52 -58.76 -19.87
C ASN A 578 -9.89 -57.90 -18.67
N LEU A 579 -9.15 -58.05 -17.57
CA LEU A 579 -9.42 -57.37 -16.31
C LEU A 579 -8.35 -56.30 -16.09
N THR A 580 -8.75 -55.03 -15.99
CA THR A 580 -7.83 -53.92 -15.67
C THR A 580 -8.11 -53.41 -14.26
N PHE A 581 -7.13 -53.47 -13.38
CA PHE A 581 -7.19 -52.94 -12.02
C PHE A 581 -6.64 -51.52 -11.99
N ASP A 582 -7.45 -50.56 -11.56
CA ASP A 582 -7.16 -49.12 -11.60
C ASP A 582 -7.75 -48.43 -10.37
N THR A 583 -6.92 -47.66 -9.64
CA THR A 583 -7.37 -46.89 -8.47
C THR A 583 -8.44 -45.84 -8.79
N SER A 584 -8.49 -45.38 -10.05
CA SER A 584 -9.47 -44.41 -10.54
C SER A 584 -10.78 -45.03 -11.04
N ALA A 585 -10.87 -46.36 -11.15
CA ALA A 585 -12.11 -47.02 -11.53
C ALA A 585 -13.22 -46.77 -10.49
N THR A 586 -14.47 -46.72 -10.93
CA THR A 586 -15.61 -46.39 -10.07
C THR A 586 -16.22 -47.61 -9.39
N THR A 587 -15.98 -48.81 -9.92
CA THR A 587 -16.57 -50.09 -9.47
C THR A 587 -15.49 -51.04 -8.94
N LEU A 588 -15.76 -51.70 -7.82
CA LEU A 588 -14.95 -52.85 -7.36
C LEU A 588 -15.18 -54.03 -8.30
N ILE A 589 -14.19 -54.92 -8.44
CA ILE A 589 -14.44 -56.22 -9.04
C ILE A 589 -15.26 -57.08 -8.06
N ASP A 590 -16.29 -57.77 -8.56
CA ASP A 590 -17.20 -58.59 -7.75
C ASP A 590 -17.82 -59.73 -8.58
N ASP A 591 -18.56 -60.61 -7.91
CA ASP A 591 -19.22 -61.79 -8.49
C ASP A 591 -20.12 -61.44 -9.69
N SER A 592 -20.69 -60.23 -9.72
CA SER A 592 -21.60 -59.82 -10.79
C SER A 592 -20.87 -59.38 -12.06
N ASN A 593 -19.57 -59.05 -11.96
CA ASN A 593 -18.86 -58.34 -13.01
C ASN A 593 -17.52 -58.98 -13.46
N VAL A 594 -16.97 -59.95 -12.73
CA VAL A 594 -15.70 -60.65 -13.06
C VAL A 594 -15.72 -61.37 -14.43
N GLY A 595 -16.90 -61.78 -14.90
CA GLY A 595 -17.08 -62.37 -16.24
C GLY A 595 -17.10 -61.37 -17.40
N THR A 596 -16.94 -60.06 -17.13
CA THR A 596 -16.97 -59.00 -18.14
C THR A 596 -15.60 -58.33 -18.24
N SER A 597 -15.13 -58.08 -19.46
CA SER A 597 -13.90 -57.30 -19.64
C SER A 597 -14.13 -55.84 -19.25
N GLY A 598 -13.24 -55.25 -18.47
CA GLY A 598 -13.46 -53.92 -17.92
C GLY A 598 -12.33 -53.39 -17.05
N SER A 599 -12.56 -52.21 -16.47
CA SER A 599 -11.67 -51.59 -15.48
C SER A 599 -12.35 -51.54 -14.12
N TYR A 600 -11.67 -52.04 -13.09
CA TYR A 600 -12.19 -52.26 -11.76
C TYR A 600 -11.20 -51.81 -10.69
N LYS A 601 -11.69 -51.49 -9.49
CA LYS A 601 -10.85 -51.41 -8.30
C LYS A 601 -10.56 -52.82 -7.79
N PRO A 602 -9.36 -53.07 -7.27
CA PRO A 602 -9.06 -54.32 -6.56
C PRO A 602 -10.06 -54.60 -5.46
N ASN A 603 -10.38 -55.88 -5.24
CA ASN A 603 -11.28 -56.29 -4.17
C ASN A 603 -10.88 -57.66 -3.62
N ASP A 604 -11.35 -57.93 -2.41
CA ASP A 604 -11.18 -59.18 -1.65
C ASP A 604 -12.49 -59.33 -0.85
N ILE A 605 -13.28 -60.37 -1.14
CA ILE A 605 -14.67 -60.50 -0.68
C ILE A 605 -14.78 -61.23 0.67
N ASP A 606 -13.77 -62.00 1.12
CA ASP A 606 -13.76 -62.64 2.45
C ASP A 606 -12.49 -62.36 3.27
N SER A 607 -12.30 -61.09 3.62
CA SER A 607 -11.21 -60.61 4.50
C SER A 607 -11.12 -61.23 5.92
N GLY A 608 -11.86 -62.31 6.22
CA GLY A 608 -12.01 -62.96 7.53
C GLY A 608 -11.06 -64.13 7.83
N ASP A 609 -10.62 -64.92 6.84
CA ASP A 609 -9.82 -66.15 7.06
C ASP A 609 -8.34 -66.06 6.64
N GLY A 610 -7.95 -64.96 5.97
CA GLY A 610 -6.56 -64.64 5.67
C GLY A 610 -6.04 -65.36 4.43
N ASP A 611 -6.04 -64.66 3.30
CA ASP A 611 -5.57 -65.16 2.01
C ASP A 611 -4.15 -65.72 2.11
N PHE A 612 -3.96 -66.91 1.53
CA PHE A 612 -2.73 -67.65 1.62
C PHE A 612 -2.16 -67.89 0.22
N PHE A 613 -0.95 -67.37 -0.02
CA PHE A 613 -0.19 -67.63 -1.22
C PHE A 613 1.03 -68.49 -0.88
N ASP A 614 1.20 -69.62 -1.57
CA ASP A 614 2.31 -70.51 -1.34
C ASP A 614 3.69 -69.90 -1.64
N SER A 615 4.73 -70.44 -1.01
CA SER A 615 6.10 -70.07 -1.34
C SER A 615 6.35 -70.32 -2.84
N PRO A 616 6.87 -69.35 -3.61
CA PRO A 616 7.74 -68.25 -3.17
C PRO A 616 7.06 -66.88 -3.00
N ALA A 617 5.74 -66.80 -2.85
CA ALA A 617 5.06 -65.54 -2.52
C ALA A 617 5.49 -65.01 -1.14
N PRO A 618 5.60 -63.68 -0.95
CA PRO A 618 5.96 -63.10 0.34
C PRO A 618 4.80 -63.26 1.33
N VAL A 619 5.09 -63.58 2.59
CA VAL A 619 4.05 -63.75 3.63
C VAL A 619 3.18 -62.50 3.84
N GLY A 620 1.91 -62.73 4.18
CA GLY A 620 0.92 -61.70 4.50
C GLY A 620 1.27 -60.84 5.74
N PRO A 621 0.40 -59.87 6.10
CA PRO A 621 -0.94 -59.66 5.56
C PRO A 621 -0.95 -58.97 4.20
N TYR A 622 -2.00 -59.24 3.42
CA TYR A 622 -2.29 -58.60 2.14
C TYR A 622 -3.50 -57.67 2.26
N LYS A 623 -3.63 -56.74 1.31
CA LYS A 623 -4.78 -55.82 1.19
C LYS A 623 -5.05 -55.53 -0.28
N ALA A 624 -6.31 -55.38 -0.65
CA ALA A 624 -6.73 -54.91 -1.96
C ALA A 624 -6.59 -53.38 -2.08
N ASP A 625 -5.36 -52.88 -2.21
CA ASP A 625 -5.07 -51.44 -2.32
C ASP A 625 -3.85 -51.14 -3.20
N LEU A 626 -4.09 -50.76 -4.46
CA LEU A 626 -3.02 -50.36 -5.38
C LEU A 626 -2.34 -49.02 -5.00
N SER A 627 -2.90 -48.23 -4.08
CA SER A 627 -2.27 -46.95 -3.69
C SER A 627 -1.00 -47.15 -2.87
N VAL A 628 -0.75 -48.35 -2.34
CA VAL A 628 0.50 -48.72 -1.64
C VAL A 628 1.75 -48.56 -2.48
N PHE A 629 1.61 -48.53 -3.81
CA PHE A 629 2.72 -48.32 -4.74
C PHE A 629 3.03 -46.83 -4.99
N ASN A 630 2.12 -45.92 -4.64
CA ASN A 630 2.30 -44.49 -4.88
C ASN A 630 3.51 -43.93 -4.12
N ASN A 631 4.17 -42.93 -4.72
CA ASN A 631 5.40 -42.30 -4.22
C ASN A 631 6.59 -43.25 -4.01
N THR A 632 6.57 -44.45 -4.57
CA THR A 632 7.72 -45.35 -4.63
C THR A 632 8.34 -45.40 -6.03
N SER A 633 9.56 -45.91 -6.17
CA SER A 633 10.16 -46.11 -7.49
C SER A 633 9.53 -47.31 -8.19
N GLY A 634 9.10 -47.13 -9.44
CA GLY A 634 8.58 -48.23 -10.27
C GLY A 634 9.65 -49.07 -10.96
N ASN A 635 10.91 -48.65 -10.93
CA ASN A 635 12.01 -49.39 -11.55
C ASN A 635 12.40 -50.62 -10.72
N GLY A 636 12.52 -51.76 -11.37
CA GLY A 636 12.88 -53.05 -10.77
C GLY A 636 11.93 -54.17 -11.20
N THR A 637 12.02 -55.32 -10.53
CA THR A 637 11.21 -56.49 -10.83
C THR A 637 9.83 -56.38 -10.16
N TRP A 638 8.78 -56.47 -10.97
CA TRP A 638 7.41 -56.67 -10.52
C TRP A 638 7.05 -58.15 -10.67
N SER A 639 6.33 -58.70 -9.70
CA SER A 639 5.95 -60.12 -9.66
C SER A 639 4.44 -60.24 -9.48
N LEU A 640 3.79 -61.03 -10.34
CA LEU A 640 2.39 -61.41 -10.25
C LEU A 640 2.32 -62.87 -9.82
N TYR A 641 1.59 -63.13 -8.75
CA TYR A 641 1.31 -64.47 -8.22
C TYR A 641 -0.19 -64.71 -8.44
N ALA A 642 -0.51 -65.58 -9.39
CA ALA A 642 -1.87 -66.11 -9.53
C ALA A 642 -1.90 -67.48 -8.83
N PHE A 643 -2.93 -67.77 -8.07
CA PHE A 643 -3.05 -68.99 -7.29
C PHE A 643 -4.47 -69.52 -7.41
N ASP A 644 -4.59 -70.85 -7.53
CA ASP A 644 -5.86 -71.56 -7.42
C ASP A 644 -5.89 -72.13 -6.00
N ASP A 645 -6.79 -71.64 -5.16
CA ASP A 645 -6.77 -71.88 -3.72
C ASP A 645 -7.66 -73.06 -3.28
N TYR A 646 -8.29 -73.78 -4.22
CA TYR A 646 -9.22 -74.87 -3.92
C TYR A 646 -8.93 -76.19 -4.68
N GLN A 647 -9.17 -77.34 -4.03
CA GLN A 647 -8.58 -78.64 -4.42
C GLN A 647 -9.44 -79.52 -5.36
N PHE A 648 -10.33 -78.95 -6.17
CA PHE A 648 -11.07 -79.72 -7.19
C PHE A 648 -10.43 -79.56 -8.57
N LEU A 649 -10.78 -80.44 -9.52
CA LEU A 649 -10.14 -80.54 -10.85
C LEU A 649 -10.53 -79.38 -11.80
N ASP A 650 -10.24 -78.15 -11.38
CA ASP A 650 -10.43 -76.93 -12.15
C ASP A 650 -9.12 -76.51 -12.83
N VAL A 651 -9.26 -75.87 -14.00
CA VAL A 651 -8.14 -75.47 -14.85
C VAL A 651 -8.43 -74.15 -15.52
N GLY A 652 -7.37 -73.38 -15.72
CA GLY A 652 -7.46 -72.11 -16.40
C GLY A 652 -6.11 -71.50 -16.77
N SER A 653 -6.17 -70.28 -17.27
CA SER A 653 -5.00 -69.55 -17.69
C SER A 653 -5.23 -68.05 -17.81
N ILE A 654 -4.16 -67.30 -17.67
CA ILE A 654 -4.01 -65.93 -18.18
C ILE A 654 -3.24 -66.04 -19.49
N ALA A 655 -3.95 -66.32 -20.58
CA ALA A 655 -3.32 -66.70 -21.85
C ALA A 655 -2.68 -65.51 -22.59
N GLY A 656 -3.06 -64.28 -22.27
CA GLY A 656 -2.48 -63.06 -22.82
C GLY A 656 -1.39 -62.45 -21.93
N GLY A 657 -1.04 -63.10 -20.83
CA GLY A 657 -0.15 -62.55 -19.81
C GLY A 657 -0.72 -61.27 -19.17
N TRP A 658 0.16 -60.38 -18.72
CA TRP A 658 -0.25 -59.19 -17.97
C TRP A 658 0.62 -57.98 -18.28
N SER A 659 0.10 -56.79 -17.97
CA SER A 659 0.80 -55.52 -18.16
C SER A 659 0.59 -54.55 -17.01
N LEU A 660 1.56 -53.65 -16.85
CA LEU A 660 1.56 -52.54 -15.93
C LEU A 660 1.53 -51.24 -16.74
N THR A 661 0.59 -50.36 -16.44
CA THR A 661 0.59 -48.98 -16.91
C THR A 661 1.00 -48.08 -15.75
N ILE A 662 2.22 -47.54 -15.79
CA ILE A 662 2.82 -46.80 -14.69
C ILE A 662 2.92 -45.32 -15.05
N GLY A 663 2.13 -44.50 -14.35
CA GLY A 663 2.31 -43.05 -14.31
C GLY A 663 3.41 -42.69 -13.31
N THR A 664 4.26 -41.74 -13.68
CA THR A 664 5.27 -41.19 -12.76
C THR A 664 5.18 -39.68 -12.70
N ALA A 665 5.36 -39.12 -11.51
CA ALA A 665 5.54 -37.69 -11.31
C ALA A 665 6.92 -37.40 -10.74
N ALA A 666 7.39 -36.15 -10.94
CA ALA A 666 8.57 -35.65 -10.25
C ALA A 666 8.44 -35.94 -8.74
N PRO A 667 9.50 -36.42 -8.07
CA PRO A 667 9.44 -36.75 -6.66
C PRO A 667 8.99 -35.52 -5.87
N THR A 668 7.85 -35.61 -5.20
CA THR A 668 7.36 -34.53 -4.34
C THR A 668 8.36 -34.33 -3.19
N LYS A 669 8.96 -33.14 -3.14
CA LYS A 669 9.85 -32.73 -2.05
C LYS A 669 8.96 -32.45 -0.85
N SER A 670 9.03 -33.30 0.17
CA SER A 670 8.33 -33.07 1.43
C SER A 670 9.32 -33.02 2.57
N ILE A 671 9.01 -32.22 3.59
CA ILE A 671 9.74 -32.18 4.86
C ILE A 671 8.72 -32.43 5.95
N SER A 672 8.94 -33.46 6.76
CA SER A 672 8.24 -33.66 8.02
C SER A 672 9.18 -33.37 9.19
N ILE A 673 8.61 -32.96 10.32
CA ILE A 673 9.35 -32.73 11.55
C ILE A 673 8.76 -33.61 12.65
N ALA A 674 9.63 -34.32 13.34
CA ALA A 674 9.27 -35.11 14.50
C ALA A 674 10.13 -34.70 15.70
N LYS A 675 9.49 -34.57 16.86
CA LYS A 675 10.19 -34.48 18.13
C LYS A 675 10.98 -35.78 18.35
N THR A 676 12.25 -35.63 18.74
CA THR A 676 13.10 -36.76 19.14
C THR A 676 13.30 -36.78 20.65
N THR A 677 13.60 -35.63 21.26
CA THR A 677 13.80 -35.51 22.72
C THR A 677 13.26 -34.17 23.22
N ASP A 678 12.56 -34.17 24.36
CA ASP A 678 12.21 -32.94 25.07
C ASP A 678 13.38 -32.45 25.93
N GLY A 679 13.61 -31.15 25.94
CA GLY A 679 14.55 -30.53 26.86
C GLY A 679 14.14 -30.69 28.32
N LYS A 680 15.11 -30.90 29.19
CA LYS A 680 14.91 -30.99 30.65
C LYS A 680 15.96 -30.17 31.38
N GLU A 681 15.52 -29.17 32.14
CA GLU A 681 16.38 -28.36 33.01
C GLU A 681 17.17 -29.24 34.00
N ALA A 682 16.51 -30.24 34.57
CA ALA A 682 17.16 -31.25 35.40
C ALA A 682 17.97 -32.22 34.51
N GLY A 683 19.31 -32.12 34.59
CA GLY A 683 20.24 -33.04 33.91
C GLY A 683 20.75 -32.56 32.54
N SER A 684 20.47 -31.31 32.15
CA SER A 684 21.02 -30.65 30.94
C SER A 684 20.74 -31.40 29.63
N VAL A 685 19.52 -31.89 29.44
CA VAL A 685 19.11 -32.55 28.19
C VAL A 685 18.58 -31.50 27.22
N SER A 686 19.15 -31.46 26.01
CA SER A 686 18.71 -30.54 24.93
C SER A 686 17.41 -31.00 24.28
N SER A 687 16.62 -30.05 23.80
CA SER A 687 15.49 -30.35 22.89
C SER A 687 16.04 -30.72 21.52
N VAL A 688 15.58 -31.84 20.96
CA VAL A 688 16.04 -32.37 19.67
C VAL A 688 14.83 -32.65 18.77
N PHE A 689 14.85 -32.08 17.56
CA PHE A 689 13.87 -32.35 16.51
C PHE A 689 14.58 -32.96 15.31
N THR A 690 14.04 -34.06 14.78
CA THR A 690 14.51 -34.66 13.53
C THR A 690 13.59 -34.21 12.41
N LEU A 691 14.19 -33.63 11.37
CA LEU A 691 13.49 -33.36 10.13
C LEU A 691 13.81 -34.50 9.18
N THR A 692 12.77 -35.02 8.55
CA THR A 692 12.87 -36.03 7.51
C THR A 692 12.44 -35.41 6.20
N ARG A 693 13.29 -35.48 5.18
CA ARG A 693 12.91 -35.09 3.82
C ARG A 693 12.69 -36.31 2.94
N THR A 694 11.66 -36.26 2.11
CA THR A 694 11.38 -37.25 1.06
C THR A 694 11.43 -36.57 -0.31
N GLY A 695 11.56 -37.38 -1.37
CA GLY A 695 11.67 -36.89 -2.74
C GLY A 695 13.13 -36.82 -3.23
N ASP A 696 13.49 -35.76 -3.94
CA ASP A 696 14.85 -35.59 -4.51
C ASP A 696 15.88 -35.21 -3.43
N LEU A 697 16.82 -36.13 -3.18
CA LEU A 697 17.92 -36.00 -2.22
C LEU A 697 19.26 -35.60 -2.88
N SER A 698 19.31 -35.43 -4.20
CA SER A 698 20.56 -35.30 -4.97
C SER A 698 21.41 -34.08 -4.59
N SER A 699 20.77 -33.05 -4.05
CA SER A 699 21.40 -31.80 -3.62
C SER A 699 21.22 -31.54 -2.13
N ALA A 700 22.13 -30.74 -1.57
CA ALA A 700 21.96 -30.20 -0.23
C ALA A 700 20.74 -29.26 -0.20
N LEU A 701 19.99 -29.28 0.90
CA LEU A 701 18.79 -28.45 1.07
C LEU A 701 18.90 -27.69 2.40
N THR A 702 18.90 -26.37 2.34
CA THR A 702 18.82 -25.51 3.52
C THR A 702 17.37 -25.12 3.77
N VAL A 703 16.89 -25.41 4.98
CA VAL A 703 15.53 -25.11 5.43
C VAL A 703 15.61 -24.00 6.48
N ASN A 704 14.87 -22.92 6.24
CA ASN A 704 14.64 -21.87 7.23
C ASN A 704 13.46 -22.30 8.11
N TYR A 705 13.58 -22.11 9.43
CA TYR A 705 12.49 -22.41 10.36
C TYR A 705 12.32 -21.30 11.38
N THR A 706 11.10 -21.16 11.90
CA THR A 706 10.80 -20.32 13.06
C THR A 706 10.56 -21.19 14.27
N LEU A 707 10.81 -20.65 15.46
CA LEU A 707 10.47 -21.27 16.73
C LEU A 707 9.39 -20.43 17.38
N ALA A 708 8.33 -21.07 17.84
CA ALA A 708 7.24 -20.44 18.58
C ALA A 708 6.86 -21.33 19.77
N GLY A 709 6.46 -20.73 20.88
CA GLY A 709 6.13 -21.43 22.11
C GLY A 709 6.26 -20.52 23.33
N THR A 710 6.08 -21.08 24.52
CA THR A 710 6.20 -20.34 25.79
C THR A 710 7.64 -20.24 26.31
N ALA A 711 8.59 -20.96 25.71
CA ALA A 711 10.00 -20.94 26.09
C ALA A 711 10.71 -19.73 25.46
N THR A 712 11.50 -19.02 26.27
CA THR A 712 12.15 -17.74 25.95
C THR A 712 13.58 -17.95 25.44
N PRO A 713 13.94 -17.48 24.22
CA PRO A 713 15.32 -17.55 23.73
C PRO A 713 16.31 -16.82 24.63
N GLY A 714 17.46 -17.43 24.91
CA GLY A 714 18.49 -16.88 25.79
C GLY A 714 18.20 -17.00 27.30
N VAL A 715 17.02 -17.51 27.68
CA VAL A 715 16.66 -17.82 29.07
C VAL A 715 16.44 -19.32 29.25
N ASP A 716 15.68 -19.95 28.35
CA ASP A 716 15.37 -21.38 28.43
C ASP A 716 16.22 -22.21 27.45
N TYR A 717 16.66 -21.63 26.34
CA TYR A 717 17.52 -22.30 25.35
C TYR A 717 18.39 -21.32 24.56
N THR A 718 19.54 -21.79 24.08
CA THR A 718 20.48 -21.03 23.25
C THR A 718 20.24 -21.22 21.74
N GLY A 719 20.56 -20.20 20.94
CA GLY A 719 20.46 -20.26 19.48
C GLY A 719 20.85 -18.94 18.80
N THR A 720 21.18 -19.01 17.51
CA THR A 720 21.51 -17.86 16.66
C THR A 720 20.41 -17.63 15.62
N THR A 721 20.11 -16.37 15.31
CA THR A 721 19.31 -15.98 14.15
C THR A 721 20.22 -15.62 12.98
N PRO A 722 19.92 -16.05 11.73
CA PRO A 722 18.72 -16.79 11.31
C PRO A 722 18.78 -18.30 11.63
N ASN A 723 17.61 -18.88 11.86
CA ASN A 723 17.42 -20.30 12.18
C ASN A 723 17.39 -21.14 10.90
N THR A 724 18.49 -21.84 10.61
CA THR A 724 18.61 -22.71 9.44
C THR A 724 19.04 -24.12 9.83
N VAL A 725 18.61 -25.11 9.03
CA VAL A 725 19.08 -26.49 9.11
C VAL A 725 19.33 -27.00 7.70
N THR A 726 20.47 -27.65 7.48
CA THR A 726 20.89 -28.12 6.16
C THR A 726 20.87 -29.64 6.12
N PHE A 727 20.11 -30.20 5.18
CA PHE A 727 20.28 -31.57 4.75
C PHE A 727 21.49 -31.64 3.82
N LEU A 728 22.45 -32.52 4.13
CA LEU A 728 23.51 -32.86 3.19
C LEU A 728 22.94 -33.61 1.99
N ALA A 729 23.58 -33.50 0.82
CA ALA A 729 23.21 -34.31 -0.34
C ALA A 729 23.16 -35.79 0.05
N LEU A 730 22.13 -36.49 -0.45
CA LEU A 730 21.79 -37.89 -0.16
C LEU A 730 21.35 -38.17 1.29
N SER A 731 21.43 -37.22 2.22
CA SER A 731 20.91 -37.41 3.58
C SER A 731 19.39 -37.20 3.63
N PRO A 732 18.60 -38.19 4.08
CA PRO A 732 17.15 -38.04 4.26
C PRO A 732 16.79 -37.34 5.57
N THR A 733 17.75 -37.16 6.49
CA THR A 733 17.50 -36.57 7.81
C THR A 733 18.45 -35.42 8.12
N ALA A 734 17.95 -34.48 8.91
CA ALA A 734 18.74 -33.43 9.54
C ALA A 734 18.17 -33.15 10.94
N THR A 735 19.00 -32.65 11.85
CA THR A 735 18.62 -32.48 13.26
C THR A 735 18.72 -31.02 13.69
N ILE A 736 17.68 -30.53 14.36
CA ILE A 736 17.71 -29.27 15.10
C ILE A 736 17.95 -29.62 16.57
N THR A 737 19.05 -29.11 17.13
CA THR A 737 19.35 -29.23 18.56
C THR A 737 19.28 -27.87 19.22
N ARG A 738 18.55 -27.75 20.33
CA ARG A 738 18.46 -26.56 21.17
C ARG A 738 19.01 -26.87 22.56
N PRO A 739 20.28 -26.50 22.82
CA PRO A 739 20.84 -26.55 24.15
C PRO A 739 20.07 -25.62 25.09
N LEU A 740 19.97 -26.00 26.36
CA LEU A 740 19.46 -25.11 27.41
C LEU A 740 20.40 -23.91 27.59
N ALA A 741 19.84 -22.75 27.97
CA ALA A 741 20.60 -21.51 28.17
C ALA A 741 21.32 -21.43 29.51
#